data_AF-A0A351TMN0-F1
#
_entry.id   AF-A0A351TMN0-F1
#
_cell.length_a   1.000
_cell.length_b   1.000
_cell.length_c   1.000
_cell.angle_alpha   90.00
_cell.angle_beta   90.00
_cell.angle_gamma   90.00
#
_symmetry.space_group_name_H-M   'P 1'
#
loop_
_entity.id
_entity.type
_entity.pdbx_description
1 polymer ?
#
loop_
_entity_poly.entity_id
_entity_poly.type
_entity_poly.pdbx_seq_one_letter_code
_entity_poly.pdbx_strand_id
1 'polypeptide(L)'
;MWWNMWRRERVIGSAGGRLCKILKLLMRSIPVMVIIGYFALLNLAFRNYIVDNPIEEQSGEKYLEREENRFTDMFQTEGDYIEQKFIPQKAGLRMLGIRLAINHAGLTDDFQLLIELRREGKVIQSKQITWEEIDNWRYYEFELEEEPEAGEEYYLRIRQLVGPKWENQDKYRISYVMFLAEEHVPENNSYYVYNGKKSDGEFELYYVYRYDDDKLLRCQKAVNIVFILAAIMMPVLKRFIKISNQGKGRIKAMLYAMLPILGFLTAEITAGNLWTMNLVSIIKNLLVCYLAMLLLNLFIKRLGLLALLYMTGCGVLGLVQYFVLQFRGSAFVIQDIFAWRTAATVADRYVYEITPPLFLTLMTALYIICIYQQVGKMMFSIRTRGNMLLGIACAMGFVGICSGGFLISPHLMNVWDLAASYRRDGIILTMASEVQFLVGDKPMSYSVDAVRGIMDETLSSPTEKRKNVTKAENLIVIMNESFSDLENIGGVATETTLLPWLHSVDENVIKGWLSVPVFGGGTANTEYEALTGNTMAFLSGGSPYQTNVAEGESGLASTLKRQGFYALAAHPYMADNWNRRTVYLDMDFDLFLSEENWGEMELMRWCESDSAAYSKIIEQYEEQEGNFFTFLVTMQNHGGYAEEYEDFQNTVELDYETDYPEAEQYLSLLQESDKAFRDLTEYFSQVEEPTMLVMFGDHLATLENGFYEELFGKPLEDLDFRETQMRYITPFVIWTNYDIEEEYDVIMSTNYLGSYILNAAGLEMTPYQQFLYHLWEKIPVVNVRGIMADDGNWYEWHEIPERYAEGLEEYKVLQYNNVYDRKNRVEGLFATGEEG
;
A
#
# COMPACT_ATOMS: atom_id res chain seq x y z
N MET A 1 -25.41 -29.78 35.37
CA MET A 1 -25.96 -31.16 35.46
C MET A 1 -25.29 -32.14 34.50
N TRP A 2 -24.91 -31.71 33.29
CA TRP A 2 -24.23 -32.55 32.27
C TRP A 2 -22.76 -32.90 32.57
N TRP A 3 -22.04 -32.10 33.35
CA TRP A 3 -20.64 -32.38 33.73
C TRP A 3 -20.50 -33.60 34.68
N ASN A 4 -21.50 -33.83 35.54
CA ASN A 4 -21.46 -34.93 36.52
C ASN A 4 -21.81 -36.31 35.93
N MET A 5 -22.39 -36.37 34.71
CA MET A 5 -22.63 -37.62 34.01
C MET A 5 -21.37 -38.19 33.32
N TRP A 6 -20.37 -37.34 33.01
CA TRP A 6 -19.15 -37.77 32.32
C TRP A 6 -18.11 -38.44 33.23
N ARG A 7 -18.30 -38.37 34.56
CA ARG A 7 -17.32 -38.82 35.57
C ARG A 7 -17.58 -40.21 36.14
N ARG A 8 -18.72 -40.84 35.83
CA ARG A 8 -19.04 -42.21 36.27
C ARG A 8 -18.89 -43.18 35.09
N GLU A 9 -17.72 -43.80 34.99
CA GLU A 9 -17.55 -45.03 34.22
C GLU A 9 -18.44 -46.12 34.81
N ARG A 10 -19.58 -46.35 34.16
CA ARG A 10 -20.23 -47.65 33.94
C ARG A 10 -21.54 -47.37 33.21
N VAL A 11 -21.83 -48.17 32.19
CA VAL A 11 -23.04 -48.12 31.34
C VAL A 11 -22.96 -47.18 30.12
N ILE A 12 -22.04 -47.47 29.20
CA ILE A 12 -22.34 -47.33 27.75
C ILE A 12 -21.80 -48.57 27.07
N GLY A 13 -22.66 -49.28 26.34
CA GLY A 13 -22.35 -50.52 25.64
C GLY A 13 -21.16 -50.40 24.68
N SER A 14 -20.67 -51.56 24.23
CA SER A 14 -19.44 -51.75 23.44
C SER A 14 -19.27 -50.84 22.21
N ALA A 15 -20.35 -50.22 21.71
CA ALA A 15 -20.33 -49.24 20.63
C ALA A 15 -19.85 -47.83 21.05
N GLY A 16 -20.26 -47.30 22.22
CA GLY A 16 -19.85 -45.97 22.69
C GLY A 16 -18.39 -45.92 23.17
N GLY A 17 -17.90 -47.03 23.73
CA GLY A 17 -16.48 -47.22 24.04
C GLY A 17 -15.59 -47.34 22.80
N ARG A 18 -16.14 -47.87 21.69
CA ARG A 18 -15.45 -47.90 20.39
C ARG A 18 -15.46 -46.52 19.73
N LEU A 19 -16.58 -45.79 19.74
CA LEU A 19 -16.67 -44.44 19.18
C LEU A 19 -15.76 -43.44 19.91
N CYS A 20 -15.70 -43.50 21.24
CA CYS A 20 -14.80 -42.66 22.04
C CYS A 20 -13.31 -43.05 21.87
N LYS A 21 -13.03 -44.34 21.61
CA LYS A 21 -11.69 -44.80 21.20
C LYS A 21 -11.34 -44.33 19.78
N ILE A 22 -12.28 -44.37 18.85
CA ILE A 22 -12.12 -43.92 17.46
C ILE A 22 -11.92 -42.41 17.43
N LEU A 23 -12.69 -41.62 18.18
CA LEU A 23 -12.50 -40.16 18.33
C LEU A 23 -11.17 -39.82 19.01
N LYS A 24 -10.74 -40.58 20.03
CA LYS A 24 -9.40 -40.41 20.63
C LYS A 24 -8.27 -40.86 19.71
N LEU A 25 -8.50 -41.84 18.84
CA LEU A 25 -7.56 -42.28 17.80
C LEU A 25 -7.47 -41.22 16.70
N LEU A 26 -8.60 -40.74 16.19
CA LEU A 26 -8.72 -39.62 15.26
C LEU A 26 -8.02 -38.38 15.79
N MET A 27 -8.31 -37.93 17.02
CA MET A 27 -7.60 -36.80 17.64
C MET A 27 -6.09 -37.04 17.87
N ARG A 28 -5.64 -38.29 17.92
CA ARG A 28 -4.21 -38.66 17.98
C ARG A 28 -3.56 -38.79 16.61
N SER A 29 -4.34 -38.99 15.55
CA SER A 29 -3.89 -39.13 14.16
C SER A 29 -4.12 -37.87 13.32
N ILE A 30 -4.89 -36.88 13.79
CA ILE A 30 -5.01 -35.55 13.18
C ILE A 30 -3.63 -34.93 12.90
N PRO A 31 -2.62 -34.97 13.80
CA PRO A 31 -1.30 -34.45 13.49
C PRO A 31 -0.65 -35.16 12.30
N VAL A 32 -0.89 -36.47 12.12
CA VAL A 32 -0.28 -37.27 11.04
C VAL A 32 -0.99 -37.05 9.71
N MET A 33 -2.32 -36.95 9.70
CA MET A 33 -3.09 -36.61 8.50
C MET A 33 -2.84 -35.15 8.07
N VAL A 34 -2.72 -34.23 9.03
CA VAL A 34 -2.31 -32.83 8.78
C VAL A 34 -0.88 -32.80 8.25
N ILE A 35 0.05 -33.62 8.76
CA ILE A 35 1.41 -33.74 8.22
C ILE A 35 1.40 -34.24 6.76
N ILE A 36 0.64 -35.30 6.45
CA ILE A 36 0.59 -35.86 5.08
C ILE A 36 -0.10 -34.89 4.10
N GLY A 37 -1.20 -34.25 4.53
CA GLY A 37 -1.87 -33.20 3.75
C GLY A 37 -0.98 -31.96 3.56
N TYR A 38 -0.26 -31.55 4.61
CA TYR A 38 0.73 -30.48 4.59
C TYR A 38 1.86 -30.78 3.59
N PHE A 39 2.43 -31.99 3.60
CA PHE A 39 3.48 -32.38 2.65
C PHE A 39 3.00 -32.48 1.19
N ALA A 40 1.75 -32.89 0.97
CA ALA A 40 1.16 -32.95 -0.37
C ALA A 40 0.86 -31.53 -0.90
N LEU A 41 0.27 -30.67 -0.06
CA LEU A 41 -0.02 -29.28 -0.40
C LEU A 41 1.26 -28.43 -0.51
N LEU A 42 2.30 -28.67 0.29
CA LEU A 42 3.60 -28.02 0.15
C LEU A 42 4.27 -28.36 -1.16
N ASN A 43 4.27 -29.63 -1.55
CA ASN A 43 4.88 -30.02 -2.82
C ASN A 43 4.09 -29.45 -4.01
N LEU A 44 2.76 -29.34 -3.90
CA LEU A 44 1.93 -28.74 -4.94
C LEU A 44 2.13 -27.22 -5.00
N ALA A 45 2.07 -26.53 -3.87
CA ALA A 45 2.19 -25.08 -3.77
C ALA A 45 3.61 -24.59 -4.08
N PHE A 46 4.64 -25.34 -3.71
CA PHE A 46 6.05 -25.02 -4.03
C PHE A 46 6.37 -25.31 -5.50
N ARG A 47 5.77 -26.35 -6.08
CA ARG A 47 5.93 -26.65 -7.51
C ARG A 47 5.26 -25.59 -8.39
N ASN A 48 4.18 -24.99 -7.92
CA ASN A 48 3.54 -23.87 -8.62
C ASN A 48 4.28 -22.54 -8.32
N TYR A 49 4.62 -22.23 -7.06
CA TYR A 49 5.34 -21.00 -6.70
C TYR A 49 6.72 -20.85 -7.35
N ILE A 50 7.50 -21.93 -7.52
CA ILE A 50 8.78 -21.88 -8.25
C ILE A 50 8.58 -21.67 -9.75
N VAL A 51 7.43 -22.13 -10.28
CA VAL A 51 7.08 -21.93 -11.69
C VAL A 51 6.58 -20.50 -11.92
N ASP A 52 6.00 -19.87 -10.89
CA ASP A 52 5.33 -18.58 -11.01
C ASP A 52 6.09 -17.39 -10.38
N ASN A 53 7.13 -17.55 -9.53
CA ASN A 53 7.80 -16.46 -8.76
C ASN A 53 9.27 -16.76 -8.27
N PRO A 54 10.31 -16.72 -9.11
CA PRO A 54 11.70 -16.51 -8.65
C PRO A 54 12.11 -15.08 -8.26
N ILE A 55 13.37 -15.00 -7.83
CA ILE A 55 13.96 -13.88 -7.10
C ILE A 55 15.13 -13.33 -7.92
N GLU A 56 15.09 -12.03 -8.19
CA GLU A 56 16.20 -11.28 -8.75
C GLU A 56 17.37 -11.21 -7.75
N GLU A 57 18.57 -11.58 -8.19
CA GLU A 57 19.80 -11.17 -7.53
C GLU A 57 20.37 -10.00 -8.36
N GLN A 58 20.37 -8.78 -7.80
CA GLN A 58 21.05 -7.57 -8.32
C GLN A 58 22.56 -7.81 -8.48
N SER A 59 22.97 -8.56 -9.51
CA SER A 59 24.35 -8.66 -9.94
C SER A 59 24.54 -8.95 -11.44
N GLY A 60 23.44 -9.05 -12.21
CA GLY A 60 23.46 -9.32 -13.65
C GLY A 60 24.12 -8.22 -14.49
N GLU A 61 23.82 -6.95 -14.20
CA GLU A 61 24.36 -5.81 -14.96
C GLU A 61 25.88 -5.71 -14.87
N LYS A 62 26.47 -5.90 -13.68
CA LYS A 62 27.94 -5.89 -13.50
C LYS A 62 28.69 -7.04 -14.20
N TYR A 63 27.97 -8.06 -14.67
CA TYR A 63 28.54 -9.20 -15.37
C TYR A 63 28.54 -9.00 -16.90
N LEU A 64 27.57 -8.28 -17.45
CA LEU A 64 27.40 -8.03 -18.89
C LEU A 64 28.41 -7.02 -19.46
N GLU A 65 28.91 -6.10 -18.63
CA GLU A 65 29.83 -5.02 -19.07
C GLU A 65 31.30 -5.45 -19.26
N ARG A 66 31.68 -6.69 -18.93
CA ARG A 66 33.07 -7.17 -19.11
C ARG A 66 33.29 -7.70 -20.53
N GLU A 67 34.25 -7.14 -21.27
CA GLU A 67 34.63 -7.54 -22.64
C GLU A 67 34.90 -9.06 -22.80
N GLU A 68 35.29 -9.71 -21.71
CA GLU A 68 35.65 -11.11 -21.59
C GLU A 68 34.45 -12.07 -21.79
N ASN A 69 33.21 -11.55 -21.78
CA ASN A 69 31.96 -12.31 -21.77
C ASN A 69 31.17 -12.31 -23.11
N ARG A 70 31.81 -11.95 -24.24
CA ARG A 70 31.15 -11.82 -25.57
C ARG A 70 31.26 -13.09 -26.43
N PHE A 71 30.19 -13.48 -27.13
CA PHE A 71 30.24 -14.48 -28.22
C PHE A 71 31.01 -13.88 -29.41
N THR A 72 32.03 -14.58 -29.91
CA THR A 72 33.17 -13.89 -30.53
C THR A 72 33.12 -13.67 -32.04
N ASP A 73 32.19 -14.25 -32.83
CA ASP A 73 32.25 -14.17 -34.29
C ASP A 73 30.88 -13.98 -34.98
N MET A 74 30.88 -13.25 -36.11
CA MET A 74 29.71 -13.06 -36.98
C MET A 74 29.26 -14.39 -37.61
N PHE A 75 27.95 -14.52 -37.87
CA PHE A 75 27.37 -15.67 -38.57
C PHE A 75 28.07 -15.94 -39.90
N GLN A 76 28.34 -17.22 -40.16
CA GLN A 76 28.76 -17.66 -41.48
C GLN A 76 27.55 -18.22 -42.22
N THR A 77 27.16 -17.57 -43.31
CA THR A 77 26.18 -18.06 -44.27
C THR A 77 26.91 -18.84 -45.37
N GLU A 78 26.78 -20.16 -45.38
CA GLU A 78 27.30 -21.01 -46.46
C GLU A 78 26.14 -21.83 -47.06
N GLY A 79 25.60 -21.41 -48.22
CA GLY A 79 24.70 -22.22 -49.04
C GLY A 79 23.32 -22.51 -48.44
N ASP A 80 23.26 -23.47 -47.52
CA ASP A 80 22.02 -24.06 -46.97
C ASP A 80 21.91 -24.00 -45.43
N TYR A 81 22.88 -23.37 -44.75
CA TYR A 81 22.84 -23.19 -43.30
C TYR A 81 23.39 -21.85 -42.81
N ILE A 82 22.95 -21.49 -41.60
CA ILE A 82 23.46 -20.39 -40.79
C ILE A 82 24.10 -21.01 -39.54
N GLU A 83 25.33 -20.62 -39.20
CA GLU A 83 26.04 -21.15 -38.03
C GLU A 83 26.68 -20.04 -37.18
N GLN A 84 26.61 -20.20 -35.86
CA GLN A 84 27.28 -19.32 -34.90
C GLN A 84 28.00 -20.09 -33.79
N LYS A 85 29.21 -19.60 -33.46
CA LYS A 85 30.08 -20.13 -32.41
C LYS A 85 29.72 -19.54 -31.05
N PHE A 86 29.86 -20.37 -30.01
CA PHE A 86 29.35 -20.10 -28.67
C PHE A 86 30.15 -20.89 -27.62
N ILE A 87 30.49 -20.27 -26.48
CA ILE A 87 31.30 -20.87 -25.40
C ILE A 87 30.57 -20.68 -24.06
N PRO A 88 30.06 -21.75 -23.40
CA PRO A 88 29.43 -21.65 -22.09
C PRO A 88 30.45 -21.21 -21.03
N GLN A 89 30.14 -20.24 -20.17
CA GLN A 89 31.11 -19.73 -19.16
C GLN A 89 30.92 -20.32 -17.75
N LYS A 90 29.78 -20.97 -17.48
CA LYS A 90 29.47 -21.67 -16.22
C LYS A 90 28.91 -23.06 -16.52
N ALA A 91 29.05 -23.98 -15.58
CA ALA A 91 28.46 -25.31 -15.69
C ALA A 91 26.94 -25.27 -15.42
N GLY A 92 26.19 -26.23 -15.96
CA GLY A 92 24.74 -26.36 -15.74
C GLY A 92 23.86 -25.66 -16.77
N LEU A 93 24.36 -25.44 -17.99
CA LEU A 93 23.55 -24.97 -19.11
C LEU A 93 22.57 -26.09 -19.53
N ARG A 94 21.27 -25.87 -19.31
CA ARG A 94 20.25 -26.91 -19.55
C ARG A 94 19.32 -26.67 -20.73
N MET A 95 19.25 -25.46 -21.23
CA MET A 95 18.29 -25.09 -22.27
C MET A 95 18.89 -24.02 -23.17
N LEU A 96 18.60 -24.13 -24.45
CA LEU A 96 18.85 -23.09 -25.45
C LEU A 96 17.51 -22.70 -26.09
N GLY A 97 17.26 -21.41 -26.22
CA GLY A 97 16.12 -20.87 -26.96
C GLY A 97 16.56 -20.11 -28.20
N ILE A 98 15.78 -20.21 -29.29
CA ILE A 98 15.95 -19.42 -30.52
C ILE A 98 14.60 -18.78 -30.85
N ARG A 99 14.58 -17.50 -31.23
CA ARG A 99 13.37 -16.82 -31.72
C ARG A 99 13.49 -16.56 -33.22
N LEU A 100 12.42 -16.79 -33.96
CA LEU A 100 12.36 -16.57 -35.42
C LEU A 100 11.18 -15.65 -35.74
N ALA A 101 11.41 -14.58 -36.51
CA ALA A 101 10.32 -13.84 -37.14
C ALA A 101 10.15 -14.33 -38.58
N ILE A 102 8.94 -14.74 -38.92
CA ILE A 102 8.64 -15.45 -40.15
C ILE A 102 7.42 -14.78 -40.80
N ASN A 103 7.63 -14.22 -41.99
CA ASN A 103 6.52 -13.75 -42.81
C ASN A 103 5.94 -14.94 -43.61
N HIS A 104 4.68 -15.31 -43.34
CA HIS A 104 4.01 -16.42 -44.02
C HIS A 104 3.84 -16.21 -45.54
N ALA A 105 4.05 -15.00 -46.06
CA ALA A 105 3.94 -14.70 -47.48
C ALA A 105 5.04 -15.39 -48.31
N GLY A 106 4.69 -16.53 -48.93
CA GLY A 106 5.56 -17.27 -49.86
C GLY A 106 6.09 -18.61 -49.33
N LEU A 107 5.76 -18.97 -48.09
CA LEU A 107 6.06 -20.28 -47.53
C LEU A 107 5.04 -21.32 -47.97
N THR A 108 5.52 -22.54 -48.21
CA THR A 108 4.71 -23.69 -48.58
C THR A 108 4.50 -24.59 -47.35
N ASP A 109 3.38 -25.31 -47.30
CA ASP A 109 2.98 -26.16 -46.16
C ASP A 109 3.98 -27.29 -45.83
N ASP A 110 5.02 -27.47 -46.64
CA ASP A 110 6.10 -28.44 -46.46
C ASP A 110 7.39 -27.84 -45.87
N PHE A 111 7.41 -26.56 -45.49
CA PHE A 111 8.60 -25.88 -44.95
C PHE A 111 9.12 -26.51 -43.65
N GLN A 112 10.43 -26.71 -43.55
CA GLN A 112 11.08 -27.38 -42.42
C GLN A 112 12.46 -26.79 -42.09
N LEU A 113 12.72 -26.55 -40.80
CA LEU A 113 14.01 -26.13 -40.26
C LEU A 113 14.61 -27.20 -39.36
N LEU A 114 15.94 -27.30 -39.35
CA LEU A 114 16.70 -28.17 -38.47
C LEU A 114 17.75 -27.37 -37.71
N ILE A 115 17.61 -27.33 -36.40
CA ILE A 115 18.59 -26.75 -35.48
C ILE A 115 19.54 -27.87 -35.03
N GLU A 116 20.84 -27.66 -35.13
CA GLU A 116 21.90 -28.59 -34.74
C GLU A 116 22.85 -27.90 -33.76
N LEU A 117 22.99 -28.46 -32.56
CA LEU A 117 24.09 -28.14 -31.65
C LEU A 117 25.30 -29.01 -32.02
N ARG A 118 26.47 -28.40 -32.23
CA ARG A 118 27.67 -29.08 -32.71
C ARG A 118 28.88 -28.75 -31.83
N ARG A 119 29.81 -29.71 -31.71
CA ARG A 119 31.15 -29.53 -31.10
C ARG A 119 32.16 -30.26 -31.97
N GLU A 120 33.30 -29.63 -32.25
CA GLU A 120 34.36 -30.18 -33.12
C GLU A 120 33.85 -30.75 -34.47
N GLY A 121 32.83 -30.10 -35.06
CA GLY A 121 32.23 -30.52 -36.33
C GLY A 121 31.24 -31.71 -36.24
N LYS A 122 31.00 -32.31 -35.07
CA LYS A 122 29.97 -33.34 -34.85
C LYS A 122 28.69 -32.74 -34.30
N VAL A 123 27.54 -33.27 -34.71
CA VAL A 123 26.23 -32.91 -34.14
C VAL A 123 26.07 -33.65 -32.80
N ILE A 124 25.87 -32.88 -31.72
CA ILE A 124 25.59 -33.37 -30.37
C ILE A 124 24.09 -33.61 -30.24
N GLN A 125 23.28 -32.63 -30.65
CA GLN A 125 21.83 -32.69 -30.58
C GLN A 125 21.24 -31.96 -31.78
N SER A 126 20.10 -32.42 -32.26
CA SER A 126 19.33 -31.69 -33.27
C SER A 126 17.85 -31.67 -32.95
N LYS A 127 17.19 -30.58 -33.33
CA LYS A 127 15.74 -30.40 -33.21
C LYS A 127 15.19 -29.90 -34.54
N GLN A 128 14.22 -30.62 -35.06
CA GLN A 128 13.50 -30.22 -36.27
C GLN A 128 12.30 -29.38 -35.87
N ILE A 129 12.04 -28.29 -36.60
CA ILE A 129 10.86 -27.46 -36.50
C ILE A 129 10.11 -27.58 -37.83
N THR A 130 8.84 -27.97 -37.75
CA THR A 130 7.94 -28.17 -38.89
C THR A 130 7.02 -26.97 -39.11
N TRP A 131 6.42 -26.86 -40.31
CA TRP A 131 5.46 -25.81 -40.65
C TRP A 131 4.35 -25.59 -39.61
N GLU A 132 3.79 -26.66 -39.03
CA GLU A 132 2.72 -26.58 -38.03
C GLU A 132 3.18 -26.00 -36.68
N GLU A 133 4.48 -26.04 -36.39
CA GLU A 133 5.08 -25.52 -35.17
C GLU A 133 5.57 -24.08 -35.35
N ILE A 134 5.67 -23.63 -36.61
CA ILE A 134 6.19 -22.32 -36.98
C ILE A 134 5.12 -21.25 -36.76
N ASP A 135 5.41 -20.40 -35.79
CA ASP A 135 4.64 -19.20 -35.49
C ASP A 135 5.55 -17.99 -35.47
N ASN A 136 5.01 -16.85 -35.90
CA ASN A 136 5.78 -15.61 -35.98
C ASN A 136 6.13 -15.14 -34.56
N TRP A 137 7.38 -14.71 -34.36
CA TRP A 137 7.87 -14.20 -33.06
C TRP A 137 7.85 -15.20 -31.90
N ARG A 138 7.74 -16.51 -32.16
CA ARG A 138 7.75 -17.55 -31.12
C ARG A 138 9.15 -17.95 -30.69
N TYR A 139 9.35 -18.17 -29.39
CA TYR A 139 10.56 -18.80 -28.84
C TYR A 139 10.50 -20.32 -29.01
N TYR A 140 11.52 -20.87 -29.65
CA TYR A 140 11.74 -22.31 -29.81
C TYR A 140 12.81 -22.74 -28.81
N GLU A 141 12.36 -23.14 -27.63
CA GLU A 141 13.22 -23.67 -26.57
C GLU A 141 13.51 -25.15 -26.78
N PHE A 142 14.74 -25.55 -26.47
CA PHE A 142 15.15 -26.94 -26.46
C PHE A 142 16.03 -27.23 -25.25
N GLU A 143 15.59 -28.20 -24.46
CA GLU A 143 16.36 -28.75 -23.35
C GLU A 143 17.52 -29.56 -23.91
N LEU A 144 18.71 -29.34 -23.35
CA LEU A 144 19.93 -30.01 -23.76
C LEU A 144 20.01 -31.39 -23.12
N GLU A 145 20.11 -32.43 -23.96
CA GLU A 145 20.23 -33.81 -23.48
C GLU A 145 21.58 -34.07 -22.80
N GLU A 146 22.61 -33.32 -23.19
CA GLU A 146 23.94 -33.34 -22.60
C GLU A 146 24.38 -31.91 -22.26
N GLU A 147 24.66 -31.64 -20.98
CA GLU A 147 25.02 -30.30 -20.48
C GLU A 147 26.38 -29.86 -21.06
N PRO A 148 26.46 -28.73 -21.79
CA PRO A 148 27.71 -28.21 -22.32
C PRO A 148 28.75 -27.91 -21.25
N GLU A 149 30.00 -28.27 -21.50
CA GLU A 149 31.11 -27.99 -20.58
C GLU A 149 31.49 -26.51 -20.62
N ALA A 150 31.66 -25.92 -19.44
CA ALA A 150 32.09 -24.53 -19.32
C ALA A 150 33.51 -24.35 -19.88
N GLY A 151 33.70 -23.38 -20.78
CA GLY A 151 34.96 -23.01 -21.42
C GLY A 151 35.22 -23.67 -22.77
N GLU A 152 34.34 -24.57 -23.22
CA GLU A 152 34.52 -25.34 -24.47
C GLU A 152 33.74 -24.73 -25.65
N GLU A 153 34.23 -24.94 -26.88
CA GLU A 153 33.62 -24.35 -28.08
C GLU A 153 32.49 -25.20 -28.66
N TYR A 154 31.32 -24.58 -28.81
CA TYR A 154 30.12 -25.15 -29.43
C TYR A 154 29.67 -24.28 -30.61
N TYR A 155 28.97 -24.89 -31.56
CA TYR A 155 28.40 -24.24 -32.73
C TYR A 155 26.92 -24.56 -32.82
N LEU A 156 26.08 -23.53 -32.90
CA LEU A 156 24.67 -23.69 -33.21
C LEU A 156 24.46 -23.45 -34.70
N ARG A 157 23.93 -24.46 -35.39
CA ARG A 157 23.69 -24.43 -36.83
C ARG A 157 22.21 -24.58 -37.13
N ILE A 158 21.64 -23.69 -37.94
CA ILE A 158 20.26 -23.75 -38.42
C ILE A 158 20.29 -24.06 -39.92
N ARG A 159 19.64 -25.15 -40.31
CA ARG A 159 19.53 -25.65 -41.68
C ARG A 159 18.10 -25.59 -42.14
N GLN A 160 17.90 -25.24 -43.41
CA GLN A 160 16.60 -25.36 -44.04
C GLN A 160 16.53 -26.69 -44.80
N LEU A 161 15.61 -27.57 -44.39
CA LEU A 161 15.46 -28.90 -44.99
C LEU A 161 14.53 -28.87 -46.22
N VAL A 162 13.47 -28.08 -46.19
CA VAL A 162 12.46 -27.95 -47.26
C VAL A 162 12.00 -26.49 -47.36
N GLY A 163 11.96 -25.92 -48.58
CA GLY A 163 11.60 -24.52 -48.87
C GLY A 163 12.63 -23.78 -49.75
N PRO A 164 12.43 -22.48 -50.07
CA PRO A 164 13.37 -21.70 -50.88
C PRO A 164 14.67 -21.44 -50.10
N LYS A 165 15.81 -21.87 -50.66
CA LYS A 165 17.14 -21.71 -50.03
C LYS A 165 17.48 -20.24 -49.76
N TRP A 166 18.23 -20.01 -48.68
CA TRP A 166 18.70 -18.68 -48.24
C TRP A 166 19.33 -17.82 -49.36
N GLU A 167 19.99 -18.42 -50.35
CA GLU A 167 20.63 -17.71 -51.48
C GLU A 167 19.66 -17.14 -52.55
N ASN A 168 18.34 -17.40 -52.48
CA ASN A 168 17.36 -17.04 -53.53
C ASN A 168 16.24 -16.06 -53.06
N GLN A 169 16.52 -15.20 -52.08
CA GLN A 169 15.53 -14.30 -51.43
C GLN A 169 14.96 -13.17 -52.33
N ASP A 170 15.53 -12.88 -53.49
CA ASP A 170 15.07 -11.78 -54.36
C ASP A 170 13.76 -12.05 -55.14
N LYS A 171 13.31 -13.31 -55.23
CA LYS A 171 12.15 -13.69 -56.07
C LYS A 171 10.86 -14.00 -55.33
N TYR A 172 10.95 -14.32 -54.05
CA TYR A 172 9.84 -14.46 -53.13
C TYR A 172 10.26 -13.62 -51.92
N ARG A 173 9.58 -12.49 -51.66
CA ARG A 173 9.84 -11.70 -50.45
C ARG A 173 9.36 -12.48 -49.23
N ILE A 174 10.12 -13.51 -48.87
CA ILE A 174 10.13 -14.06 -47.54
C ILE A 174 11.28 -13.35 -46.86
N SER A 175 10.99 -12.16 -46.31
CA SER A 175 11.90 -11.48 -45.42
C SER A 175 11.91 -12.28 -44.12
N TYR A 176 13.02 -12.97 -43.87
CA TYR A 176 13.30 -13.46 -42.53
C TYR A 176 14.11 -12.37 -41.88
N VAL A 177 13.40 -11.52 -41.20
CA VAL A 177 13.99 -10.54 -40.35
C VAL A 177 14.17 -11.24 -39.01
N MET A 178 15.36 -11.76 -38.71
CA MET A 178 15.67 -11.89 -37.29
C MET A 178 16.04 -10.46 -36.85
N PHE A 179 15.23 -9.81 -36.03
CA PHE A 179 15.57 -8.57 -35.34
C PHE A 179 15.16 -8.74 -33.88
N LEU A 180 15.79 -7.97 -32.99
CA LEU A 180 15.24 -7.61 -31.69
C LEU A 180 13.72 -7.41 -31.74
N ALA A 181 13.02 -8.07 -30.81
CA ALA A 181 11.81 -7.51 -30.23
C ALA A 181 11.84 -7.83 -28.74
N GLU A 182 12.09 -6.81 -27.93
CA GLU A 182 11.69 -6.84 -26.53
C GLU A 182 10.18 -6.60 -26.55
N GLU A 183 9.42 -7.65 -26.32
CA GLU A 183 7.95 -7.57 -26.24
C GLU A 183 7.40 -8.53 -25.19
N HIS A 184 8.27 -9.05 -24.32
CA HIS A 184 8.02 -9.82 -23.09
C HIS A 184 9.09 -10.91 -22.92
N VAL A 185 10.00 -10.70 -21.97
CA VAL A 185 10.48 -11.79 -21.10
C VAL A 185 10.40 -11.31 -19.65
N PRO A 186 9.20 -11.07 -19.07
CA PRO A 186 9.10 -11.00 -17.64
C PRO A 186 9.15 -12.41 -17.07
N GLU A 187 9.98 -12.48 -16.04
CA GLU A 187 9.78 -13.32 -14.89
C GLU A 187 10.02 -14.81 -15.16
N ASN A 188 11.29 -15.13 -14.90
CA ASN A 188 11.60 -15.84 -13.67
C ASN A 188 12.36 -17.18 -13.88
N ASN A 189 13.60 -17.04 -14.38
CA ASN A 189 14.81 -17.81 -14.02
C ASN A 189 16.03 -16.94 -14.36
N SER A 190 17.24 -17.28 -13.89
CA SER A 190 18.47 -16.63 -14.34
C SER A 190 18.74 -16.95 -15.82
N TYR A 191 18.07 -16.21 -16.70
CA TYR A 191 18.26 -16.17 -18.14
C TYR A 191 19.29 -15.09 -18.45
N TYR A 192 20.19 -15.39 -19.38
CA TYR A 192 21.11 -14.38 -19.89
C TYR A 192 20.87 -14.22 -21.38
N VAL A 193 20.68 -12.98 -21.81
CA VAL A 193 20.45 -12.59 -23.19
C VAL A 193 21.76 -12.02 -23.75
N TYR A 194 22.18 -12.50 -24.92
CA TYR A 194 23.33 -11.93 -25.64
C TYR A 194 22.90 -11.21 -26.91
N ASN A 195 23.39 -9.99 -27.09
CA ASN A 195 23.07 -9.11 -28.21
C ASN A 195 24.17 -9.17 -29.30
N GLY A 196 23.82 -9.64 -30.51
CA GLY A 196 24.73 -9.67 -31.66
C GLY A 196 24.91 -8.31 -32.32
N LYS A 197 25.92 -8.15 -33.20
CA LYS A 197 26.19 -6.90 -33.93
C LYS A 197 25.37 -6.82 -35.24
N LYS A 198 24.69 -5.69 -35.46
CA LYS A 198 23.90 -5.38 -36.65
C LYS A 198 24.77 -5.37 -37.92
N SER A 199 24.38 -6.16 -38.92
CA SER A 199 24.94 -6.14 -40.28
C SER A 199 23.87 -5.62 -41.24
N ASP A 200 24.24 -4.77 -42.19
CA ASP A 200 23.30 -4.11 -43.11
C ASP A 200 22.52 -5.11 -43.97
N GLY A 201 21.28 -5.42 -43.56
CA GLY A 201 20.28 -6.15 -44.34
C GLY A 201 19.88 -7.51 -43.77
N GLU A 202 18.92 -7.47 -42.82
CA GLU A 202 18.16 -8.59 -42.21
C GLU A 202 19.02 -9.58 -41.39
N PHE A 203 18.57 -9.99 -40.18
CA PHE A 203 19.12 -11.06 -39.29
C PHE A 203 19.94 -10.68 -38.02
N GLU A 204 19.34 -10.93 -36.83
CA GLU A 204 19.86 -10.89 -35.44
C GLU A 204 19.32 -12.10 -34.64
N LEU A 205 20.17 -13.01 -34.16
CA LEU A 205 19.74 -14.16 -33.36
C LEU A 205 19.93 -13.90 -31.86
N TYR A 206 18.91 -14.27 -31.08
CA TYR A 206 18.91 -14.20 -29.61
C TYR A 206 19.06 -15.56 -28.96
N TYR A 207 19.90 -15.65 -27.93
CA TYR A 207 20.01 -16.82 -27.08
C TYR A 207 19.46 -16.53 -25.70
N VAL A 208 18.64 -17.44 -25.20
CA VAL A 208 18.16 -17.47 -23.83
C VAL A 208 18.73 -18.74 -23.18
N TYR A 209 19.45 -18.59 -22.05
CA TYR A 209 20.02 -19.73 -21.33
C TYR A 209 19.87 -19.62 -19.82
N ARG A 210 19.49 -20.72 -19.17
CA ARG A 210 19.15 -20.81 -17.73
C ARG A 210 20.27 -21.46 -16.89
N TYR A 211 20.61 -20.83 -15.75
CA TYR A 211 21.41 -21.44 -14.66
C TYR A 211 20.60 -21.54 -13.35
N ASP A 212 20.94 -22.49 -12.46
CA ASP A 212 20.33 -22.62 -11.12
C ASP A 212 21.01 -21.68 -10.09
N ASP A 213 20.24 -20.85 -9.36
CA ASP A 213 20.72 -20.15 -8.16
C ASP A 213 20.63 -21.04 -6.92
N ASP A 214 21.79 -21.55 -6.51
CA ASP A 214 21.94 -22.59 -5.52
C ASP A 214 21.91 -22.07 -4.06
N LYS A 215 22.04 -20.77 -3.79
CA LYS A 215 22.26 -20.29 -2.40
C LYS A 215 20.98 -20.12 -1.59
N LEU A 216 19.98 -19.44 -2.13
CA LEU A 216 18.74 -19.15 -1.42
C LEU A 216 17.91 -20.43 -1.22
N LEU A 217 17.87 -21.26 -2.26
CA LEU A 217 17.24 -22.57 -2.27
C LEU A 217 17.88 -23.53 -1.25
N ARG A 218 19.22 -23.51 -1.08
CA ARG A 218 19.92 -24.30 -0.06
C ARG A 218 19.65 -23.80 1.36
N CYS A 219 19.56 -22.49 1.59
CA CYS A 219 19.27 -21.92 2.91
C CYS A 219 17.83 -22.21 3.36
N GLN A 220 16.85 -22.03 2.48
CA GLN A 220 15.45 -22.34 2.77
C GLN A 220 15.22 -23.85 2.91
N LYS A 221 15.86 -24.68 2.07
CA LYS A 221 15.88 -26.15 2.25
C LYS A 221 16.51 -26.54 3.59
N ALA A 222 17.59 -25.90 4.03
CA ALA A 222 18.23 -26.20 5.31
C ALA A 222 17.33 -25.86 6.51
N VAL A 223 16.68 -24.70 6.50
CA VAL A 223 15.71 -24.29 7.53
C VAL A 223 14.52 -25.26 7.54
N ASN A 224 13.95 -25.58 6.38
CA ASN A 224 12.85 -26.51 6.24
C ASN A 224 13.22 -27.94 6.68
N ILE A 225 14.43 -28.42 6.39
CA ILE A 225 14.92 -29.72 6.85
C ILE A 225 15.06 -29.74 8.38
N VAL A 226 15.59 -28.68 9.00
CA VAL A 226 15.69 -28.58 10.46
C VAL A 226 14.30 -28.61 11.12
N PHE A 227 13.31 -27.95 10.52
CA PHE A 227 11.93 -27.96 11.01
C PHE A 227 11.20 -29.30 10.76
N ILE A 228 11.43 -29.95 9.61
CA ILE A 228 10.93 -31.30 9.30
C ILE A 228 11.51 -32.33 10.29
N LEU A 229 12.80 -32.24 10.59
CA LEU A 229 13.45 -33.10 11.58
C LEU A 229 12.90 -32.85 12.98
N ALA A 230 12.62 -31.60 13.36
CA ALA A 230 11.97 -31.27 14.63
C ALA A 230 10.52 -31.79 14.71
N ALA A 231 9.77 -31.72 13.61
CA ALA A 231 8.39 -32.20 13.48
C ALA A 231 8.28 -33.74 13.51
N ILE A 232 9.22 -34.46 12.89
CA ILE A 232 9.31 -35.92 12.92
C ILE A 232 9.80 -36.43 14.28
N MET A 233 10.73 -35.71 14.91
CA MET A 233 11.28 -36.06 16.21
C MET A 233 10.23 -36.07 17.33
N MET A 234 9.25 -35.18 17.35
CA MET A 234 8.34 -35.03 18.49
C MET A 234 7.35 -36.20 18.71
N PRO A 235 6.67 -36.75 17.70
CA PRO A 235 5.85 -37.96 17.83
C PRO A 235 6.68 -39.20 18.18
N VAL A 236 7.92 -39.28 17.67
CA VAL A 236 8.87 -40.38 17.95
C VAL A 236 9.40 -40.29 19.39
N LEU A 237 9.77 -39.08 19.86
CA LEU A 237 10.11 -38.77 21.25
C LEU A 237 8.97 -39.16 22.21
N LYS A 238 7.71 -38.92 21.82
CA LYS A 238 6.51 -39.26 22.60
C LYS A 238 6.24 -40.76 22.71
N ARG A 239 6.64 -41.54 21.70
CA ARG A 239 6.37 -42.98 21.60
C ARG A 239 7.51 -43.83 22.15
N PHE A 240 8.75 -43.33 22.16
CA PHE A 240 9.94 -44.09 22.52
C PHE A 240 10.68 -43.63 23.78
N ILE A 241 10.42 -42.45 24.33
CA ILE A 241 11.11 -42.00 25.55
C ILE A 241 10.13 -42.04 26.72
N LYS A 242 10.40 -42.92 27.69
CA LYS A 242 9.85 -42.83 29.06
C LYS A 242 10.44 -41.58 29.73
N ILE A 243 9.99 -40.39 29.32
CA ILE A 243 10.46 -39.13 29.88
C ILE A 243 10.02 -39.09 31.35
N SER A 244 10.99 -38.98 32.25
CA SER A 244 10.75 -38.80 33.69
C SER A 244 9.87 -37.57 33.95
N ASN A 245 9.20 -37.50 35.10
CA ASN A 245 8.38 -36.33 35.45
C ASN A 245 9.20 -35.02 35.42
N GLN A 246 10.52 -35.08 35.68
CA GLN A 246 11.43 -33.94 35.54
C GLN A 246 11.68 -33.55 34.07
N GLY A 247 11.87 -34.51 33.16
CA GLY A 247 12.05 -34.23 31.73
C GLY A 247 10.82 -33.60 31.08
N LYS A 248 9.61 -34.00 31.51
CA LYS A 248 8.36 -33.36 31.07
C LYS A 248 8.25 -31.90 31.53
N GLY A 249 8.84 -31.56 32.67
CA GLY A 249 8.92 -30.18 33.16
C GLY A 249 9.84 -29.32 32.30
N ARG A 250 11.03 -29.82 31.95
CA ARG A 250 12.00 -29.10 31.10
C ARG A 250 11.46 -28.85 29.69
N ILE A 251 10.79 -29.83 29.08
CA ILE A 251 10.17 -29.66 27.76
C ILE A 251 9.06 -28.59 27.80
N LYS A 252 8.24 -28.58 28.85
CA LYS A 252 7.21 -27.54 29.03
C LYS A 252 7.80 -26.14 29.18
N ALA A 253 8.91 -26.01 29.91
CA ALA A 253 9.60 -24.73 30.07
C ALA A 253 10.22 -24.25 28.75
N MET A 254 10.82 -25.16 27.98
CA MET A 254 11.36 -24.86 26.65
C MET A 254 10.26 -24.42 25.67
N LEU A 255 9.14 -25.16 25.61
CA LEU A 255 8.00 -24.77 24.77
C LEU A 255 7.43 -23.42 25.21
N TYR A 256 7.29 -23.17 26.51
CA TYR A 256 6.87 -21.85 26.99
C TYR A 256 7.83 -20.74 26.56
N ALA A 257 9.15 -20.96 26.65
CA ALA A 257 10.15 -19.98 26.23
C ALA A 257 10.19 -19.78 24.70
N MET A 258 9.85 -20.80 23.91
CA MET A 258 9.83 -20.70 22.44
C MET A 258 8.60 -19.98 21.90
N LEU A 259 7.49 -19.96 22.64
CA LEU A 259 6.21 -19.43 22.14
C LEU A 259 6.29 -17.96 21.67
N PRO A 260 6.94 -17.02 22.39
CA PRO A 260 7.10 -15.64 21.93
C PRO A 260 7.91 -15.51 20.65
N ILE A 261 8.97 -16.31 20.51
CA ILE A 261 9.81 -16.36 19.30
C ILE A 261 8.97 -16.85 18.11
N LEU A 262 8.18 -17.92 18.31
CA LEU A 262 7.35 -18.47 17.25
C LEU A 262 6.26 -17.48 16.81
N GLY A 263 5.61 -16.79 17.74
CA GLY A 263 4.60 -15.78 17.39
C GLY A 263 5.21 -14.56 16.70
N PHE A 264 6.35 -14.07 17.16
CA PHE A 264 7.12 -13.01 16.49
C PHE A 264 7.45 -13.41 15.05
N LEU A 265 8.05 -14.58 14.85
CA LEU A 265 8.37 -15.07 13.51
C LEU A 265 7.12 -15.22 12.64
N THR A 266 6.00 -15.72 13.18
CA THR A 266 4.74 -15.78 12.43
C THR A 266 4.30 -14.40 11.96
N ALA A 267 4.28 -13.39 12.84
CA ALA A 267 3.84 -12.04 12.47
C ALA A 267 4.76 -11.40 11.41
N GLU A 268 6.08 -11.40 11.64
CA GLU A 268 7.03 -10.71 10.73
C GLU A 268 7.26 -11.44 9.41
N ILE A 269 7.17 -12.78 9.36
CA ILE A 269 7.26 -13.51 8.10
C ILE A 269 5.99 -13.28 7.29
N THR A 270 4.82 -13.28 7.93
CA THR A 270 3.55 -13.00 7.27
C THR A 270 3.55 -11.61 6.64
N ALA A 271 4.11 -10.59 7.30
CA ALA A 271 4.20 -9.24 6.76
C ALA A 271 5.43 -8.97 5.88
N GLY A 272 6.35 -9.94 5.71
CA GLY A 272 7.55 -9.80 4.89
C GLY A 272 8.71 -9.00 5.51
N ASN A 273 8.62 -8.56 6.76
CA ASN A 273 9.60 -7.66 7.39
C ASN A 273 10.87 -8.35 7.89
N LEU A 274 10.84 -9.66 8.16
CA LEU A 274 11.90 -10.33 8.95
C LEU A 274 13.32 -10.12 8.39
N TRP A 275 13.46 -9.99 7.07
CA TRP A 275 14.75 -9.91 6.39
C TRP A 275 15.34 -8.50 6.32
N THR A 276 14.53 -7.46 6.50
CA THR A 276 14.98 -6.05 6.50
C THR A 276 15.32 -5.56 7.91
N MET A 277 14.87 -6.27 8.95
CA MET A 277 15.11 -5.91 10.34
C MET A 277 16.55 -6.16 10.80
N ASN A 278 17.09 -5.20 11.58
CA ASN A 278 18.38 -5.39 12.25
C ASN A 278 18.25 -6.23 13.55
N LEU A 279 19.38 -6.76 14.03
CA LEU A 279 19.40 -7.62 15.22
C LEU A 279 18.88 -6.93 16.50
N VAL A 280 19.09 -5.62 16.64
CA VAL A 280 18.64 -4.86 17.81
C VAL A 280 17.11 -4.77 17.82
N SER A 281 16.50 -4.46 16.68
CA SER A 281 15.04 -4.39 16.52
C SER A 281 14.39 -5.77 16.76
N ILE A 282 15.01 -6.86 16.29
CA ILE A 282 14.57 -8.23 16.61
C ILE A 282 14.59 -8.49 18.12
N ILE A 283 15.68 -8.14 18.81
CA ILE A 283 15.79 -8.33 20.27
C ILE A 283 14.71 -7.52 21.00
N LYS A 284 14.48 -6.27 20.61
CA LYS A 284 13.44 -5.41 21.20
C LYS A 284 12.04 -5.98 21.00
N ASN A 285 11.69 -6.42 19.79
CA ASN A 285 10.41 -7.09 19.54
C ASN A 285 10.23 -8.33 20.42
N LEU A 286 11.26 -9.18 20.51
CA LEU A 286 11.21 -10.37 21.34
C LEU A 286 10.98 -10.00 22.82
N LEU A 287 11.63 -8.95 23.34
CA LEU A 287 11.38 -8.47 24.70
C LEU A 287 9.91 -8.08 24.92
N VAL A 288 9.32 -7.32 23.98
CA VAL A 288 7.89 -6.96 24.03
C VAL A 288 7.00 -8.21 23.97
N CYS A 289 7.30 -9.16 23.08
CA CYS A 289 6.62 -10.45 22.96
C CYS A 289 6.67 -11.27 24.26
N TYR A 290 7.84 -11.36 24.90
CA TYR A 290 8.01 -12.06 26.17
C TYR A 290 7.19 -11.41 27.28
N LEU A 291 7.16 -10.08 27.34
CA LEU A 291 6.35 -9.33 28.31
C LEU A 291 4.86 -9.54 28.08
N ALA A 292 4.39 -9.43 26.84
CA ALA A 292 3.00 -9.71 26.47
C ALA A 292 2.59 -11.14 26.86
N MET A 293 3.45 -12.14 26.59
CA MET A 293 3.20 -13.52 27.00
C MET A 293 3.14 -13.67 28.54
N LEU A 294 4.01 -13.00 29.29
CA LEU A 294 4.00 -13.03 30.76
C LEU A 294 2.70 -12.43 31.32
N LEU A 295 2.18 -11.35 30.71
CA LEU A 295 0.89 -10.75 31.06
C LEU A 295 -0.28 -11.69 30.79
N LEU A 296 -0.34 -12.29 29.60
CA LEU A 296 -1.40 -13.26 29.25
C LEU A 296 -1.40 -14.48 30.18
N ASN A 297 -0.23 -14.91 30.65
CA ASN A 297 -0.08 -16.02 31.59
C ASN A 297 -0.71 -15.73 32.98
N LEU A 298 -0.90 -14.45 33.36
CA LEU A 298 -1.61 -14.11 34.60
C LEU A 298 -3.06 -14.63 34.58
N PHE A 299 -3.69 -14.62 33.41
CA PHE A 299 -5.07 -15.04 33.21
C PHE A 299 -5.16 -16.48 32.68
N ILE A 300 -4.24 -16.91 31.81
CA ILE A 300 -4.31 -18.18 31.08
C ILE A 300 -3.26 -19.18 31.58
N LYS A 301 -3.71 -20.19 32.32
CA LYS A 301 -2.84 -21.19 32.97
C LYS A 301 -2.62 -22.48 32.17
N ARG A 302 -3.27 -22.61 31.02
CA ARG A 302 -3.16 -23.77 30.13
C ARG A 302 -2.29 -23.38 28.94
N LEU A 303 -1.12 -24.02 28.82
CA LEU A 303 -0.16 -23.71 27.75
C LEU A 303 -0.77 -23.86 26.35
N GLY A 304 -1.60 -24.87 26.11
CA GLY A 304 -2.31 -25.02 24.83
C GLY A 304 -3.29 -23.87 24.54
N LEU A 305 -4.02 -23.38 25.55
CA LEU A 305 -4.93 -22.23 25.36
C LEU A 305 -4.15 -20.92 25.19
N LEU A 306 -3.06 -20.75 25.92
CA LEU A 306 -2.16 -19.60 25.79
C LEU A 306 -1.55 -19.55 24.38
N ALA A 307 -1.04 -20.69 23.89
CA ALA A 307 -0.47 -20.78 22.56
C ALA A 307 -1.50 -20.56 21.45
N LEU A 308 -2.73 -21.08 21.61
CA LEU A 308 -3.82 -20.81 20.68
C LEU A 308 -4.07 -19.30 20.56
N LEU A 309 -4.35 -18.62 21.68
CA LEU A 309 -4.68 -17.20 21.65
C LEU A 309 -3.51 -16.33 21.19
N TYR A 310 -2.29 -16.62 21.66
CA TYR A 310 -1.09 -15.85 21.31
C TYR A 310 -0.72 -16.02 19.83
N MET A 311 -0.61 -17.25 19.33
CA MET A 311 -0.25 -17.50 17.93
C MET A 311 -1.33 -16.99 16.96
N THR A 312 -2.61 -17.16 17.30
CA THR A 312 -3.69 -16.59 16.48
C THR A 312 -3.62 -15.07 16.48
N GLY A 313 -3.37 -14.43 17.62
CA GLY A 313 -3.19 -12.97 17.69
C GLY A 313 -2.03 -12.48 16.80
N CYS A 314 -0.85 -13.11 16.89
CA CYS A 314 0.29 -12.76 16.04
C CYS A 314 0.02 -13.01 14.55
N GLY A 315 -0.66 -14.10 14.19
CA GLY A 315 -1.03 -14.39 12.80
C GLY A 315 -2.04 -13.39 12.24
N VAL A 316 -3.04 -13.00 13.04
CA VAL A 316 -4.01 -11.96 12.64
C VAL A 316 -3.32 -10.61 12.48
N LEU A 317 -2.45 -10.22 13.41
CA LEU A 317 -1.69 -8.97 13.29
C LEU A 317 -0.82 -8.94 12.03
N GLY A 318 -0.10 -10.03 11.73
CA GLY A 318 0.66 -10.13 10.49
C GLY A 318 -0.22 -10.01 9.25
N LEU A 319 -1.38 -10.69 9.24
CA LEU A 319 -2.32 -10.66 8.11
C LEU A 319 -2.91 -9.27 7.89
N VAL A 320 -3.37 -8.63 8.97
CA VAL A 320 -3.90 -7.26 8.92
C VAL A 320 -2.83 -6.32 8.38
N GLN A 321 -1.60 -6.39 8.89
CA GLN A 321 -0.51 -5.56 8.40
C GLN A 321 -0.21 -5.80 6.92
N TYR A 322 -0.18 -7.06 6.48
CA TYR A 322 0.07 -7.43 5.09
C TYR A 322 -1.00 -6.84 4.16
N PHE A 323 -2.27 -7.13 4.41
CA PHE A 323 -3.36 -6.67 3.54
C PHE A 323 -3.59 -5.17 3.61
N VAL A 324 -3.49 -4.55 4.79
CA VAL A 324 -3.61 -3.09 4.91
C VAL A 324 -2.52 -2.38 4.12
N LEU A 325 -1.27 -2.87 4.17
CA LEU A 325 -0.18 -2.30 3.39
C LEU A 325 -0.37 -2.48 1.88
N GLN A 326 -0.90 -3.63 1.44
CA GLN A 326 -1.20 -3.88 0.03
C GLN A 326 -2.33 -2.98 -0.49
N PHE A 327 -3.41 -2.79 0.28
CA PHE A 327 -4.59 -2.05 -0.19
C PHE A 327 -4.49 -0.53 -0.04
N ARG A 328 -3.80 -0.04 1.00
CA ARG A 328 -3.72 1.40 1.32
C ARG A 328 -2.32 2.00 1.11
N GLY A 329 -1.29 1.20 0.81
CA GLY A 329 0.11 1.64 0.76
C GLY A 329 0.70 2.12 2.10
N SER A 330 -0.08 2.10 3.18
CA SER A 330 0.28 2.58 4.53
C SER A 330 0.12 1.47 5.58
N ALA A 331 0.85 1.57 6.69
CA ALA A 331 0.81 0.55 7.74
C ALA A 331 -0.43 0.66 8.64
N PHE A 332 -0.85 -0.48 9.21
CA PHE A 332 -1.93 -0.52 10.19
C PHE A 332 -1.51 0.18 11.49
N VAL A 333 -2.34 1.08 11.99
CA VAL A 333 -2.15 1.80 13.25
C VAL A 333 -3.16 1.37 14.31
N ILE A 334 -2.84 1.56 15.60
CA ILE A 334 -3.77 1.34 16.71
C ILE A 334 -5.10 2.06 16.49
N GLN A 335 -5.08 3.23 15.86
CA GLN A 335 -6.29 4.00 15.61
C GLN A 335 -7.23 3.36 14.59
N ASP A 336 -6.72 2.53 13.67
CA ASP A 336 -7.54 1.78 12.71
C ASP A 336 -8.47 0.78 13.43
N ILE A 337 -8.13 0.37 14.67
CA ILE A 337 -9.01 -0.46 15.51
C ILE A 337 -10.34 0.26 15.79
N PHE A 338 -10.32 1.59 15.92
CA PHE A 338 -11.54 2.38 16.12
C PHE A 338 -12.34 2.54 14.82
N ALA A 339 -11.66 2.57 13.67
CA ALA A 339 -12.26 2.65 12.33
C ALA A 339 -12.57 1.26 11.69
N TRP A 340 -12.60 0.18 12.47
CA TRP A 340 -12.72 -1.20 11.93
C TRP A 340 -13.98 -1.45 11.09
N ARG A 341 -15.08 -0.72 11.36
CA ARG A 341 -16.33 -0.85 10.58
C ARG A 341 -16.12 -0.36 9.15
N THR A 342 -15.47 0.79 8.98
CA THR A 342 -15.10 1.36 7.68
C THR A 342 -14.14 0.46 6.94
N ALA A 343 -13.13 -0.06 7.64
CA ALA A 343 -12.21 -1.02 7.04
C ALA A 343 -12.96 -2.27 6.54
N ALA A 344 -13.93 -2.80 7.30
CA ALA A 344 -14.67 -3.99 6.93
C ALA A 344 -15.60 -3.79 5.71
N THR A 345 -16.23 -2.62 5.56
CA THR A 345 -17.13 -2.35 4.41
C THR A 345 -16.36 -2.23 3.09
N VAL A 346 -15.13 -1.72 3.18
CA VAL A 346 -14.24 -1.46 2.04
C VAL A 346 -13.41 -2.72 1.71
N ALA A 347 -13.07 -3.52 2.72
CA ALA A 347 -12.34 -4.77 2.63
C ALA A 347 -12.96 -5.79 1.66
N ASP A 348 -14.29 -5.90 1.57
CA ASP A 348 -14.97 -6.90 0.73
C ASP A 348 -14.78 -6.66 -0.79
N ARG A 349 -14.23 -5.50 -1.19
CA ARG A 349 -14.03 -5.08 -2.58
C ARG A 349 -12.59 -5.24 -3.08
N TYR A 350 -11.68 -5.70 -2.21
CA TYR A 350 -10.31 -5.99 -2.62
C TYR A 350 -10.12 -7.48 -2.88
N VAL A 351 -9.29 -7.78 -3.87
CA VAL A 351 -8.86 -9.15 -4.16
C VAL A 351 -7.81 -9.58 -3.15
N TYR A 352 -8.12 -10.61 -2.37
CA TYR A 352 -7.20 -11.18 -1.39
C TYR A 352 -6.35 -12.28 -2.03
N GLU A 353 -5.18 -11.91 -2.50
CA GLU A 353 -4.22 -12.90 -3.00
C GLU A 353 -3.50 -13.59 -1.84
N ILE A 354 -3.80 -14.88 -1.63
CA ILE A 354 -3.07 -15.70 -0.67
C ILE A 354 -1.85 -16.27 -1.36
N THR A 355 -0.73 -15.56 -1.25
CA THR A 355 0.55 -16.04 -1.78
C THR A 355 0.96 -17.37 -1.13
N PRO A 356 1.66 -18.27 -1.84
CA PRO A 356 2.13 -19.53 -1.27
C PRO A 356 2.99 -19.37 0.02
N PRO A 357 3.87 -18.36 0.16
CA PRO A 357 4.56 -18.07 1.41
C PRO A 357 3.62 -17.69 2.57
N LEU A 358 2.58 -16.89 2.30
CA LEU A 358 1.56 -16.51 3.27
C LEU A 358 0.79 -17.73 3.77
N PHE A 359 0.29 -18.55 2.84
CA PHE A 359 -0.39 -19.80 3.15
C PHE A 359 0.47 -20.73 4.01
N LEU A 360 1.74 -20.92 3.63
CA LEU A 360 2.68 -21.79 4.34
C LEU A 360 2.94 -21.32 5.77
N THR A 361 3.06 -20.00 5.98
CA THR A 361 3.29 -19.40 7.30
C THR A 361 2.09 -19.63 8.23
N LEU A 362 0.87 -19.43 7.73
CA LEU A 362 -0.36 -19.68 8.49
C LEU A 362 -0.55 -21.17 8.82
N MET A 363 -0.28 -22.07 7.88
CA MET A 363 -0.34 -23.52 8.12
C MET A 363 0.67 -23.96 9.18
N THR A 364 1.86 -23.37 9.16
CA THR A 364 2.90 -23.62 10.17
C THR A 364 2.46 -23.14 11.55
N ALA A 365 1.86 -21.95 11.65
CA ALA A 365 1.30 -21.45 12.90
C ALA A 365 0.20 -22.40 13.45
N LEU A 366 -0.69 -22.88 12.59
CA LEU A 366 -1.73 -23.86 12.96
C LEU A 366 -1.13 -25.19 13.46
N TYR A 367 -0.06 -25.66 12.81
CA TYR A 367 0.66 -26.86 13.24
C TYR A 367 1.31 -26.68 14.62
N ILE A 368 1.94 -25.53 14.86
CA ILE A 368 2.49 -25.16 16.17
C ILE A 368 1.38 -25.18 17.22
N ILE A 369 0.23 -24.54 16.98
CA ILE A 369 -0.92 -24.56 17.89
C ILE A 369 -1.30 -26.01 18.21
N CYS A 370 -1.38 -26.90 17.21
CA CYS A 370 -1.70 -28.31 17.40
C CYS A 370 -0.67 -29.06 18.27
N ILE A 371 0.62 -28.74 18.17
CA ILE A 371 1.65 -29.30 19.07
C ILE A 371 1.38 -28.87 20.51
N TYR A 372 1.12 -27.58 20.73
CA TYR A 372 0.89 -27.02 22.07
C TYR A 372 -0.41 -27.53 22.71
N GLN A 373 -1.45 -27.84 21.93
CA GLN A 373 -2.67 -28.50 22.42
C GLN A 373 -2.39 -29.88 23.06
N GLN A 374 -1.32 -30.55 22.65
CA GLN A 374 -0.96 -31.85 23.21
C GLN A 374 -0.23 -31.74 24.55
N VAL A 375 0.06 -30.52 25.02
CA VAL A 375 0.76 -30.24 26.26
C VAL A 375 -0.26 -29.93 27.37
N GLY A 376 -0.21 -30.70 28.45
CA GLY A 376 -1.10 -30.49 29.61
C GLY A 376 -0.83 -29.18 30.38
N LYS A 377 -1.53 -28.97 31.51
CA LYS A 377 -1.41 -27.77 32.35
C LYS A 377 0.05 -27.41 32.68
N MET A 378 0.33 -26.11 32.77
CA MET A 378 1.61 -25.59 33.27
C MET A 378 1.86 -25.98 34.73
N MET A 379 3.13 -25.98 35.14
CA MET A 379 3.56 -26.19 36.53
C MET A 379 3.78 -24.88 37.31
N PHE A 380 3.42 -23.71 36.77
CA PHE A 380 3.46 -22.46 37.52
C PHE A 380 2.08 -22.12 38.08
N SER A 381 1.98 -22.13 39.41
CA SER A 381 0.76 -21.83 40.17
C SER A 381 0.83 -20.40 40.69
N ILE A 382 -0.16 -19.57 40.36
CA ILE A 382 -0.25 -18.14 40.73
C ILE A 382 -0.56 -17.89 42.23
N ARG A 383 -0.62 -18.94 43.06
CA ARG A 383 -1.10 -18.85 44.45
C ARG A 383 -0.09 -18.27 45.44
N THR A 384 1.14 -17.98 45.02
CA THR A 384 2.17 -17.38 45.87
C THR A 384 2.24 -15.87 45.60
N ARG A 385 2.29 -15.06 46.66
CA ARG A 385 2.40 -13.59 46.59
C ARG A 385 3.52 -13.12 45.62
N GLY A 386 4.61 -13.89 45.48
CA GLY A 386 5.71 -13.59 44.56
C GLY A 386 5.32 -13.59 43.07
N ASN A 387 4.40 -14.45 42.62
CA ASN A 387 4.00 -14.48 41.21
C ASN A 387 3.04 -13.33 40.86
N MET A 388 2.27 -12.83 41.83
CA MET A 388 1.46 -11.62 41.67
C MET A 388 2.34 -10.37 41.60
N LEU A 389 3.36 -10.27 42.46
CA LEU A 389 4.35 -9.17 42.41
C LEU A 389 5.14 -9.19 41.09
N LEU A 390 5.49 -10.38 40.58
CA LEU A 390 6.11 -10.51 39.25
C LEU A 390 5.18 -10.06 38.14
N GLY A 391 3.89 -10.43 38.19
CA GLY A 391 2.90 -9.96 37.23
C GLY A 391 2.73 -8.44 37.22
N ILE A 392 2.69 -7.82 38.39
CA ILE A 392 2.64 -6.35 38.55
C ILE A 392 3.92 -5.72 38.02
N ALA A 393 5.10 -6.29 38.30
CA ALA A 393 6.37 -5.81 37.77
C ALA A 393 6.44 -5.94 36.24
N CYS A 394 5.95 -7.03 35.65
CA CYS A 394 5.86 -7.18 34.20
C CYS A 394 4.86 -6.20 33.58
N ALA A 395 3.74 -5.92 34.24
CA ALA A 395 2.78 -4.91 33.79
C ALA A 395 3.34 -3.50 33.84
N MET A 396 4.00 -3.13 34.95
CA MET A 396 4.70 -1.84 35.06
C MET A 396 5.85 -1.73 34.06
N GLY A 397 6.58 -2.82 33.81
CA GLY A 397 7.62 -2.87 32.78
C GLY A 397 7.07 -2.73 31.37
N PHE A 398 5.94 -3.38 31.05
CA PHE A 398 5.26 -3.25 29.76
C PHE A 398 4.72 -1.83 29.55
N VAL A 399 4.05 -1.26 30.56
CA VAL A 399 3.58 0.13 30.52
C VAL A 399 4.75 1.11 30.36
N GLY A 400 5.83 0.93 31.13
CA GLY A 400 7.02 1.77 31.02
C GLY A 400 7.75 1.65 29.68
N ILE A 401 7.61 0.53 28.98
CA ILE A 401 8.10 0.37 27.61
C ILE A 401 7.20 1.14 26.64
N CYS A 402 5.89 0.91 26.67
CA CYS A 402 4.92 1.59 25.81
C CYS A 402 4.86 3.12 26.01
N SER A 403 5.27 3.62 27.18
CA SER A 403 5.28 5.05 27.51
C SER A 403 6.61 5.75 27.23
N GLY A 404 7.45 5.23 26.31
CA GLY A 404 8.70 5.89 25.90
C GLY A 404 9.91 5.71 26.85
N GLY A 405 9.97 4.62 27.64
CA GLY A 405 11.12 4.30 28.50
C GLY A 405 12.36 3.81 27.72
N PHE A 406 13.45 3.49 28.44
CA PHE A 406 14.82 3.16 27.93
C PHE A 406 14.94 2.21 26.71
N LEU A 407 13.91 1.43 26.37
CA LEU A 407 13.88 0.52 25.22
C LEU A 407 13.23 1.13 23.95
N ILE A 408 12.28 2.04 24.13
CA ILE A 408 11.52 2.71 23.05
C ILE A 408 11.89 4.20 23.07
N SER A 409 12.76 4.62 22.15
CA SER A 409 13.03 6.04 21.91
C SER A 409 11.89 6.64 21.10
N PRO A 410 11.47 7.90 21.35
CA PRO A 410 10.52 8.62 20.50
C PRO A 410 10.94 8.61 19.02
N HIS A 411 12.25 8.60 18.74
CA HIS A 411 12.83 8.56 17.40
C HIS A 411 12.81 7.17 16.72
N LEU A 412 12.29 6.12 17.38
CA LEU A 412 12.18 4.80 16.74
C LEU A 412 11.14 4.76 15.64
N MET A 413 10.09 5.57 15.74
CA MET A 413 9.07 5.62 14.71
C MET A 413 9.28 6.82 13.82
N ASN A 414 9.37 6.56 12.53
CA ASN A 414 9.02 7.55 11.55
C ASN A 414 7.48 7.55 11.47
N VAL A 415 6.84 8.43 12.25
CA VAL A 415 5.37 8.65 12.19
C VAL A 415 4.91 9.08 10.79
N TRP A 416 5.85 9.49 9.93
CA TRP A 416 5.62 9.98 8.57
C TRP A 416 5.82 8.91 7.47
N ASP A 417 6.57 7.86 7.77
CA ASP A 417 6.61 6.62 6.97
C ASP A 417 6.59 5.44 7.95
N LEU A 418 5.38 5.20 8.43
CA LEU A 418 5.15 4.16 9.39
C LEU A 418 5.42 2.79 8.75
N ALA A 419 5.12 2.61 7.45
CA ALA A 419 5.43 1.38 6.73
C ALA A 419 6.93 1.08 6.72
N ALA A 420 7.81 2.06 6.49
CA ALA A 420 9.25 1.88 6.65
C ALA A 420 9.65 1.57 8.09
N SER A 421 8.99 2.18 9.08
CA SER A 421 9.21 1.85 10.49
C SER A 421 8.80 0.41 10.81
N TYR A 422 7.69 -0.08 10.28
CA TYR A 422 7.25 -1.47 10.39
C TYR A 422 8.24 -2.43 9.72
N ARG A 423 8.75 -2.12 8.52
CA ARG A 423 9.78 -2.92 7.83
C ARG A 423 11.08 -2.97 8.63
N ARG A 424 11.59 -1.82 9.09
CA ARG A 424 12.87 -1.70 9.79
C ARG A 424 12.82 -2.24 11.22
N ASP A 425 11.76 -1.92 11.95
CA ASP A 425 11.67 -2.11 13.40
C ASP A 425 10.70 -3.22 13.83
N GLY A 426 9.87 -3.76 12.94
CA GLY A 426 8.95 -4.88 13.21
C GLY A 426 7.62 -4.46 13.81
N ILE A 427 6.59 -5.28 13.58
CA ILE A 427 5.19 -4.97 13.87
C ILE A 427 4.95 -4.70 15.34
N ILE A 428 5.43 -5.59 16.20
CA ILE A 428 5.06 -5.60 17.61
C ILE A 428 5.70 -4.43 18.35
N LEU A 429 6.94 -4.07 18.00
CA LEU A 429 7.65 -2.95 18.58
C LEU A 429 7.08 -1.61 18.12
N THR A 430 6.82 -1.45 16.82
CA THR A 430 6.27 -0.22 16.25
C THR A 430 4.88 0.05 16.83
N MET A 431 3.98 -0.94 16.81
CA MET A 431 2.65 -0.82 17.40
C MET A 431 2.71 -0.54 18.92
N ALA A 432 3.65 -1.14 19.66
CA ALA A 432 3.82 -0.82 21.09
C ALA A 432 4.32 0.62 21.32
N SER A 433 5.03 1.19 20.36
CA SER A 433 5.55 2.56 20.39
C SER A 433 4.45 3.57 20.03
N GLU A 434 3.47 3.22 19.20
CA GLU A 434 2.32 4.07 18.85
C GLU A 434 1.50 4.55 20.07
N VAL A 435 1.49 3.77 21.15
CA VAL A 435 0.77 4.12 22.38
C VAL A 435 1.23 5.46 22.95
N GLN A 436 2.50 5.82 22.80
CA GLN A 436 3.02 7.11 23.31
C GLN A 436 2.43 8.29 22.56
N PHE A 437 2.01 8.09 21.31
CA PHE A 437 1.45 9.14 20.48
C PHE A 437 -0.04 9.34 20.73
N LEU A 438 -0.77 8.38 21.33
CA LEU A 438 -2.20 8.59 21.66
C LEU A 438 -2.47 9.81 22.57
N VAL A 439 -1.44 10.37 23.23
CA VAL A 439 -1.51 11.62 23.99
C VAL A 439 -0.66 12.67 23.28
N GLY A 440 -1.26 13.79 22.89
CA GLY A 440 -0.56 14.86 22.18
C GLY A 440 0.55 15.52 23.00
N ASP A 441 1.66 15.82 22.34
CA ASP A 441 2.81 16.48 22.95
C ASP A 441 2.48 17.94 23.27
N LYS A 442 2.55 18.28 24.56
CA LYS A 442 2.39 19.66 25.03
C LYS A 442 3.61 20.50 24.62
N PRO A 443 3.44 21.58 23.83
CA PRO A 443 4.56 22.48 23.50
C PRO A 443 5.15 23.11 24.77
N MET A 444 6.46 23.29 24.79
CA MET A 444 7.16 23.88 25.94
C MET A 444 6.78 25.35 26.15
N SER A 445 6.47 26.05 25.05
CA SER A 445 6.00 27.43 25.02
C SER A 445 4.51 27.57 25.42
N TYR A 446 3.77 26.46 25.53
CA TYR A 446 2.33 26.52 25.73
C TYR A 446 1.92 27.10 27.09
N SER A 447 1.12 28.16 27.01
CA SER A 447 0.28 28.66 28.09
C SER A 447 -0.95 29.35 27.51
N VAL A 448 -2.04 29.45 28.27
CA VAL A 448 -3.24 30.17 27.82
C VAL A 448 -2.93 31.65 27.53
N ASP A 449 -1.98 32.24 28.26
CA ASP A 449 -1.56 33.62 28.02
C ASP A 449 -0.74 33.76 26.73
N ALA A 450 0.06 32.76 26.36
CA ALA A 450 0.73 32.71 25.06
C ALA A 450 -0.28 32.64 23.91
N VAL A 451 -1.33 31.81 24.04
CA VAL A 451 -2.43 31.73 23.05
C VAL A 451 -3.09 33.10 22.87
N ARG A 452 -3.40 33.80 23.97
CA ARG A 452 -3.97 35.16 23.90
C ARG A 452 -3.02 36.16 23.26
N GLY A 453 -1.73 36.09 23.58
CA GLY A 453 -0.71 36.95 22.96
C GLY A 453 -0.65 36.80 21.45
N ILE A 454 -0.61 35.56 20.95
CA ILE A 454 -0.61 35.26 19.51
C ILE A 454 -1.91 35.74 18.85
N MET A 455 -3.06 35.55 19.51
CA MET A 455 -4.36 36.04 19.03
C MET A 455 -4.37 37.58 18.92
N ASP A 456 -3.90 38.30 19.93
CA ASP A 456 -3.87 39.77 19.95
C ASP A 456 -2.92 40.32 18.87
N GLU A 457 -1.78 39.66 18.64
CA GLU A 457 -0.84 40.00 17.56
C GLU A 457 -1.43 39.77 16.17
N THR A 458 -2.13 38.64 16.00
CA THR A 458 -2.83 38.32 14.76
C THR A 458 -3.90 39.36 14.45
N LEU A 459 -4.72 39.73 15.44
CA LEU A 459 -5.75 40.77 15.30
C LEU A 459 -5.19 42.17 15.04
N SER A 460 -3.96 42.43 15.49
CA SER A 460 -3.27 43.70 15.24
C SER A 460 -2.66 43.79 13.84
N SER A 461 -2.52 42.65 13.15
CA SER A 461 -1.95 42.55 11.82
C SER A 461 -3.07 42.54 10.78
N PRO A 462 -3.20 43.57 9.92
CA PRO A 462 -4.28 43.64 8.96
C PRO A 462 -4.14 42.53 7.92
N THR A 463 -5.12 41.65 7.81
CA THR A 463 -5.22 40.73 6.68
C THR A 463 -5.58 41.52 5.42
N GLU A 464 -4.73 41.47 4.40
CA GLU A 464 -5.03 42.11 3.12
C GLU A 464 -6.24 41.41 2.47
N LYS A 465 -7.40 42.07 2.51
CA LYS A 465 -8.53 41.64 1.71
C LYS A 465 -8.18 41.83 0.24
N ARG A 466 -8.52 40.83 -0.58
CA ARG A 466 -8.45 40.94 -2.05
C ARG A 466 -9.17 42.22 -2.51
N LYS A 467 -8.76 42.80 -3.64
CA LYS A 467 -9.43 44.00 -4.18
C LYS A 467 -10.71 43.57 -4.90
N ASN A 468 -11.78 44.36 -4.77
CA ASN A 468 -13.08 44.10 -5.43
C ASN A 468 -13.74 42.75 -5.07
N VAL A 469 -13.61 42.27 -3.82
CA VAL A 469 -14.19 40.97 -3.43
C VAL A 469 -15.71 41.02 -3.41
N THR A 470 -16.33 40.19 -4.25
CA THR A 470 -17.76 39.86 -4.16
C THR A 470 -17.94 38.87 -3.02
N LYS A 471 -18.88 39.17 -2.10
CA LYS A 471 -19.22 38.23 -1.02
C LYS A 471 -20.04 37.08 -1.62
N ALA A 472 -19.53 35.85 -1.53
CA ALA A 472 -20.27 34.67 -1.97
C ALA A 472 -21.54 34.47 -1.11
N GLU A 473 -22.63 34.11 -1.76
CA GLU A 473 -23.88 33.67 -1.12
C GLU A 473 -23.96 32.13 -1.10
N ASN A 474 -23.40 31.49 -2.13
CA ASN A 474 -23.28 30.03 -2.22
C ASN A 474 -21.82 29.60 -2.22
N LEU A 475 -21.48 28.62 -1.40
CA LEU A 475 -20.16 28.02 -1.32
C LEU A 475 -20.28 26.49 -1.39
N ILE A 476 -19.87 25.90 -2.50
CA ILE A 476 -19.95 24.46 -2.73
C ILE A 476 -18.53 23.92 -2.80
N VAL A 477 -18.13 23.20 -1.74
CA VAL A 477 -16.80 22.62 -1.59
C VAL A 477 -16.89 21.12 -1.80
N ILE A 478 -16.11 20.62 -2.75
CA ILE A 478 -16.10 19.24 -3.19
C ILE A 478 -14.70 18.68 -2.94
N MET A 479 -14.61 17.74 -2.01
CA MET A 479 -13.45 16.88 -1.88
C MET A 479 -13.70 15.68 -2.80
N ASN A 480 -13.08 15.70 -3.98
CA ASN A 480 -13.25 14.68 -5.00
C ASN A 480 -12.31 13.51 -4.69
N GLU A 481 -12.90 12.34 -4.41
CA GLU A 481 -12.18 11.14 -4.00
C GLU A 481 -11.07 10.80 -4.99
N SER A 482 -9.87 10.56 -4.47
CA SER A 482 -8.69 10.20 -5.22
C SER A 482 -8.42 11.08 -6.45
N PHE A 483 -8.88 12.34 -6.52
CA PHE A 483 -8.71 13.19 -7.70
C PHE A 483 -7.26 13.67 -7.81
N SER A 484 -6.62 13.43 -8.96
CA SER A 484 -5.23 13.83 -9.18
C SER A 484 -5.00 14.26 -10.62
N ASP A 485 -4.01 15.14 -10.83
CA ASP A 485 -3.57 15.59 -12.15
C ASP A 485 -2.21 14.95 -12.44
N LEU A 486 -2.26 13.66 -12.80
CA LEU A 486 -1.05 12.88 -13.03
C LEU A 486 -0.23 13.40 -14.21
N GLU A 487 -0.87 13.96 -15.25
CA GLU A 487 -0.19 14.55 -16.43
C GLU A 487 0.83 15.64 -16.03
N ASN A 488 0.54 16.38 -14.97
CA ASN A 488 1.39 17.43 -14.43
C ASN A 488 2.37 16.95 -13.34
N ILE A 489 2.15 15.77 -12.74
CA ILE A 489 3.09 15.15 -11.80
C ILE A 489 4.22 14.42 -12.55
N GLY A 490 3.87 13.69 -13.61
CA GLY A 490 4.80 13.05 -14.53
C GLY A 490 4.13 12.89 -15.89
N GLY A 491 4.89 12.92 -16.98
CA GLY A 491 4.29 12.79 -18.31
C GLY A 491 3.64 11.41 -18.48
N VAL A 492 2.31 11.34 -18.36
CA VAL A 492 1.56 10.11 -18.61
C VAL A 492 1.61 9.81 -20.11
N ALA A 493 2.12 8.63 -20.49
CA ALA A 493 2.17 8.23 -21.88
C ALA A 493 0.76 7.82 -22.34
N THR A 494 0.02 8.78 -22.89
CA THR A 494 -1.30 8.55 -23.48
C THR A 494 -1.59 9.60 -24.55
N GLU A 495 -2.41 9.24 -25.55
CA GLU A 495 -2.86 10.15 -26.61
C GLU A 495 -4.11 10.96 -26.20
N THR A 496 -4.69 10.67 -25.04
CA THR A 496 -5.93 11.31 -24.58
C THR A 496 -5.66 12.26 -23.41
N THR A 497 -6.14 13.50 -23.50
CA THR A 497 -6.10 14.45 -22.37
C THR A 497 -6.96 13.94 -21.21
N LEU A 498 -6.42 13.90 -20.00
CA LEU A 498 -7.09 13.30 -18.85
C LEU A 498 -8.01 14.28 -18.16
N LEU A 499 -7.62 15.56 -18.05
CA LEU A 499 -8.40 16.61 -17.37
C LEU A 499 -8.66 17.84 -18.27
N PRO A 500 -9.36 17.67 -19.42
CA PRO A 500 -9.50 18.72 -20.42
C PRO A 500 -10.18 19.98 -19.92
N TRP A 501 -11.17 19.91 -19.02
CA TRP A 501 -11.79 21.10 -18.45
C TRP A 501 -10.86 21.80 -17.47
N LEU A 502 -10.27 21.07 -16.52
CA LEU A 502 -9.35 21.64 -15.53
C LEU A 502 -8.18 22.37 -16.21
N HIS A 503 -7.63 21.80 -17.28
CA HIS A 503 -6.52 22.41 -18.01
C HIS A 503 -6.94 23.61 -18.87
N SER A 504 -8.20 23.67 -19.33
CA SER A 504 -8.65 24.71 -20.26
C SER A 504 -9.33 25.93 -19.62
N VAL A 505 -9.91 25.81 -18.42
CA VAL A 505 -10.60 26.92 -17.75
C VAL A 505 -9.62 28.04 -17.35
N ASP A 506 -9.88 29.30 -17.71
CA ASP A 506 -8.97 30.43 -17.42
C ASP A 506 -9.69 31.72 -16.96
N GLU A 507 -11.02 31.75 -17.00
CA GLU A 507 -11.84 32.86 -16.54
C GLU A 507 -12.41 32.60 -15.14
N ASN A 508 -12.38 33.62 -14.27
CA ASN A 508 -12.93 33.57 -12.91
C ASN A 508 -12.46 32.37 -12.09
N VAL A 509 -11.16 32.06 -12.20
CA VAL A 509 -10.61 30.80 -11.68
C VAL A 509 -9.34 31.03 -10.87
N ILE A 510 -9.21 30.26 -9.79
CA ILE A 510 -7.96 30.07 -9.06
C ILE A 510 -7.61 28.58 -9.12
N LYS A 511 -6.39 28.25 -9.55
CA LYS A 511 -5.92 26.86 -9.64
C LYS A 511 -4.56 26.67 -9.01
N GLY A 512 -4.34 25.48 -8.46
CA GLY A 512 -3.10 25.18 -7.78
C GLY A 512 -3.01 23.75 -7.24
N TRP A 513 -2.12 23.58 -6.27
CA TRP A 513 -1.68 22.32 -5.74
C TRP A 513 -1.81 22.28 -4.22
N LEU A 514 -2.40 21.21 -3.71
CA LEU A 514 -2.51 20.91 -2.29
C LEU A 514 -1.51 19.84 -1.88
N SER A 515 -0.71 20.11 -0.85
CA SER A 515 -0.06 19.04 -0.10
C SER A 515 -1.04 18.42 0.89
N VAL A 516 -1.37 17.16 0.66
CA VAL A 516 -2.31 16.37 1.47
C VAL A 516 -1.58 15.48 2.48
N PRO A 517 -2.20 15.15 3.62
CA PRO A 517 -1.52 14.41 4.69
C PRO A 517 -1.42 12.89 4.44
N VAL A 518 -2.06 12.36 3.39
CA VAL A 518 -2.22 10.92 3.16
C VAL A 518 -2.01 10.54 1.69
N PHE A 519 -1.74 9.25 1.45
CA PHE A 519 -1.60 8.64 0.12
C PHE A 519 -2.42 7.34 0.11
N GLY A 520 -3.17 7.08 -0.96
CA GLY A 520 -3.86 5.81 -1.21
C GLY A 520 -5.04 5.49 -0.27
N GLY A 521 -5.24 6.27 0.79
CA GLY A 521 -6.34 6.10 1.73
C GLY A 521 -6.15 6.93 3.00
N GLY A 522 -7.26 7.24 3.66
CA GLY A 522 -7.29 8.09 4.85
C GLY A 522 -7.93 9.45 4.62
N THR A 523 -8.82 9.55 3.63
CA THR A 523 -9.69 10.69 3.27
C THR A 523 -10.09 11.60 4.43
N ALA A 524 -10.50 11.02 5.57
CA ALA A 524 -10.90 11.77 6.77
C ALA A 524 -9.81 12.70 7.34
N ASN A 525 -8.52 12.44 7.05
CA ASN A 525 -7.41 13.28 7.48
C ASN A 525 -7.33 14.55 6.63
N THR A 526 -7.43 14.42 5.30
CA THR A 526 -7.49 15.57 4.38
C THR A 526 -8.75 16.39 4.65
N GLU A 527 -9.87 15.70 4.90
CA GLU A 527 -11.14 16.30 5.31
C GLU A 527 -11.00 17.15 6.58
N TYR A 528 -10.36 16.59 7.61
CA TYR A 528 -10.12 17.25 8.88
C TYR A 528 -9.25 18.51 8.73
N GLU A 529 -8.18 18.42 7.94
CA GLU A 529 -7.33 19.60 7.65
C GLU A 529 -8.13 20.70 6.95
N ALA A 530 -8.89 20.35 5.89
CA ALA A 530 -9.68 21.30 5.12
C ALA A 530 -10.76 22.01 5.97
N LEU A 531 -11.46 21.24 6.81
CA LEU A 531 -12.58 21.75 7.60
C LEU A 531 -12.13 22.49 8.86
N THR A 532 -11.06 22.09 9.53
CA THR A 532 -10.68 22.65 10.83
C THR A 532 -9.48 23.60 10.78
N GLY A 533 -8.64 23.47 9.76
CA GLY A 533 -7.34 24.12 9.69
C GLY A 533 -6.33 23.62 10.73
N ASN A 534 -6.60 22.50 11.41
CA ASN A 534 -5.60 21.82 12.25
C ASN A 534 -4.78 20.85 11.38
N THR A 535 -3.45 20.95 11.41
CA THR A 535 -2.59 20.07 10.61
C THR A 535 -2.39 18.71 11.27
N MET A 536 -2.36 17.66 10.44
CA MET A 536 -1.95 16.32 10.82
C MET A 536 -0.49 16.26 11.28
N ALA A 537 0.34 17.25 10.92
CA ALA A 537 1.75 17.31 11.31
C ALA A 537 1.97 17.47 12.83
N PHE A 538 0.99 17.95 13.58
CA PHE A 538 1.10 18.04 15.05
C PHE A 538 0.32 16.95 15.77
N LEU A 539 -0.29 16.03 15.02
CA LEU A 539 -1.07 14.94 15.53
C LEU A 539 -0.31 13.62 15.46
N SER A 540 -0.80 12.66 16.23
CA SER A 540 -0.15 11.40 16.54
C SER A 540 -0.29 10.30 15.49
N GLY A 541 -0.53 10.67 14.22
CA GLY A 541 -0.96 9.75 13.16
C GLY A 541 -2.39 9.23 13.37
N GLY A 542 -2.84 8.35 12.47
CA GLY A 542 -4.21 7.83 12.44
C GLY A 542 -5.25 8.88 12.04
N SER A 543 -6.51 8.73 12.48
CA SER A 543 -7.63 9.60 12.07
C SER A 543 -8.17 10.45 13.23
N PRO A 544 -8.09 11.79 13.14
CA PRO A 544 -8.59 12.71 14.18
C PRO A 544 -10.09 12.57 14.43
N TYR A 545 -10.86 12.11 13.45
CA TYR A 545 -12.30 11.86 13.59
C TYR A 545 -12.63 10.77 14.63
N GLN A 546 -11.67 9.88 14.92
CA GLN A 546 -11.82 8.82 15.91
C GLN A 546 -11.36 9.21 17.31
N THR A 547 -10.48 10.21 17.43
CA THR A 547 -9.68 10.43 18.64
C THR A 547 -9.64 11.87 19.14
N ASN A 548 -9.83 12.85 18.24
CA ASN A 548 -9.56 14.26 18.51
C ASN A 548 -10.79 15.16 18.38
N VAL A 549 -11.69 14.89 17.42
CA VAL A 549 -12.93 15.68 17.23
C VAL A 549 -13.88 15.45 18.42
N ALA A 550 -14.51 16.52 18.89
CA ALA A 550 -15.55 16.48 19.91
C ALA A 550 -16.52 17.66 19.75
N GLU A 551 -17.67 17.57 20.42
CA GLU A 551 -18.74 18.59 20.44
C GLU A 551 -18.20 20.03 20.50
N GLY A 552 -18.65 20.86 19.55
CA GLY A 552 -18.23 22.25 19.41
C GLY A 552 -16.90 22.43 18.69
N GLU A 553 -16.55 21.51 17.78
CA GLU A 553 -15.36 21.63 16.95
C GLU A 553 -15.47 22.87 16.06
N SER A 554 -14.51 23.79 16.19
CA SER A 554 -14.49 24.95 15.31
C SER A 554 -13.83 24.62 13.98
N GLY A 555 -14.38 25.21 12.94
CA GLY A 555 -13.90 25.06 11.57
C GLY A 555 -14.70 25.91 10.58
N LEU A 556 -14.54 25.57 9.31
CA LEU A 556 -15.19 26.20 8.17
C LEU A 556 -16.72 26.21 8.33
N ALA A 557 -17.33 25.06 8.63
CA ALA A 557 -18.78 24.93 8.81
C ALA A 557 -19.31 25.88 9.91
N SER A 558 -18.79 25.79 11.13
CA SER A 558 -19.17 26.68 12.24
C SER A 558 -18.94 28.17 11.95
N THR A 559 -17.90 28.50 11.15
CA THR A 559 -17.57 29.88 10.76
C THR A 559 -18.58 30.45 9.78
N LEU A 560 -19.00 29.64 8.80
CA LEU A 560 -20.01 29.99 7.81
C LEU A 560 -21.40 30.07 8.45
N LYS A 561 -21.71 29.15 9.37
CA LYS A 561 -22.97 29.17 10.13
C LYS A 561 -23.16 30.45 10.93
N ARG A 562 -22.11 30.93 11.61
CA ARG A 562 -22.12 32.25 12.29
C ARG A 562 -22.35 33.43 11.34
N GLN A 563 -22.09 33.25 10.05
CA GLN A 563 -22.33 34.24 9.00
C GLN A 563 -23.67 34.04 8.27
N GLY A 564 -24.53 33.13 8.77
CA GLY A 564 -25.88 32.91 8.26
C GLY A 564 -26.00 31.88 7.14
N PHE A 565 -24.97 31.07 6.89
CA PHE A 565 -25.05 29.97 5.94
C PHE A 565 -25.79 28.77 6.55
N TYR A 566 -26.63 28.12 5.74
CA TYR A 566 -27.05 26.75 6.00
C TYR A 566 -25.92 25.79 5.60
N ALA A 567 -25.44 24.98 6.54
CA ALA A 567 -24.28 24.11 6.35
C ALA A 567 -24.70 22.65 6.12
N LEU A 568 -24.51 22.16 4.89
CA LEU A 568 -24.75 20.78 4.49
C LEU A 568 -23.43 20.00 4.36
N ALA A 569 -23.32 18.86 5.04
CA ALA A 569 -22.33 17.83 4.72
C ALA A 569 -22.98 16.77 3.82
N ALA A 570 -22.25 16.28 2.83
CA ALA A 570 -22.75 15.24 1.93
C ALA A 570 -21.67 14.19 1.64
N HIS A 571 -22.04 12.92 1.70
CA HIS A 571 -21.16 11.80 1.32
C HIS A 571 -22.04 10.61 0.90
N PRO A 572 -22.05 10.16 -0.37
CA PRO A 572 -22.96 9.13 -0.86
C PRO A 572 -22.55 7.71 -0.45
N TYR A 573 -22.31 7.52 0.85
CA TYR A 573 -21.93 6.23 1.44
C TYR A 573 -22.32 6.19 2.92
N MET A 574 -21.95 5.11 3.62
CA MET A 574 -22.35 4.86 5.00
C MET A 574 -21.93 6.00 5.95
N ALA A 575 -22.91 6.59 6.65
CA ALA A 575 -22.69 7.70 7.59
C ALA A 575 -21.75 7.36 8.76
N ASP A 576 -21.70 6.10 9.17
CA ASP A 576 -20.85 5.64 10.26
C ASP A 576 -19.37 5.53 9.84
N ASN A 577 -19.07 5.64 8.54
CA ASN A 577 -17.69 5.59 8.09
C ASN A 577 -16.90 6.78 8.60
N TRP A 578 -15.71 6.48 9.12
CA TRP A 578 -14.86 7.43 9.83
C TRP A 578 -15.57 8.17 10.97
N ASN A 579 -16.67 7.64 11.53
CA ASN A 579 -17.47 8.34 12.55
C ASN A 579 -18.08 9.68 12.06
N ARG A 580 -18.27 9.86 10.74
CA ARG A 580 -18.79 11.09 10.13
C ARG A 580 -20.11 11.56 10.72
N ARG A 581 -21.01 10.64 11.05
CA ARG A 581 -22.28 10.97 11.72
C ARG A 581 -22.09 11.82 12.97
N THR A 582 -21.14 11.44 13.84
CA THR A 582 -20.87 12.19 15.07
C THR A 582 -20.03 13.42 14.76
N VAL A 583 -19.04 13.30 13.89
CA VAL A 583 -18.10 14.37 13.55
C VAL A 583 -18.80 15.57 12.91
N TYR A 584 -19.69 15.36 11.94
CA TYR A 584 -20.40 16.48 11.31
C TYR A 584 -21.37 17.17 12.26
N LEU A 585 -21.96 16.44 13.20
CA LEU A 585 -22.73 17.05 14.28
C LEU A 585 -21.81 17.90 15.18
N ASP A 586 -20.65 17.37 15.55
CA ASP A 586 -19.67 18.06 16.41
C ASP A 586 -19.05 19.29 15.74
N MET A 587 -18.96 19.31 14.39
CA MET A 587 -18.51 20.43 13.55
C MET A 587 -19.62 21.43 13.18
N ASP A 588 -20.82 21.25 13.74
CA ASP A 588 -21.95 22.18 13.63
C ASP A 588 -22.60 22.26 12.22
N PHE A 589 -22.50 21.20 11.41
CA PHE A 589 -23.31 21.07 10.19
C PHE A 589 -24.81 20.95 10.55
N ASP A 590 -25.67 21.59 9.76
CA ASP A 590 -27.12 21.56 9.94
C ASP A 590 -27.75 20.26 9.45
N LEU A 591 -27.18 19.67 8.39
CA LEU A 591 -27.61 18.40 7.82
C LEU A 591 -26.41 17.59 7.34
N PHE A 592 -26.51 16.27 7.50
CA PHE A 592 -25.64 15.31 6.85
C PHE A 592 -26.44 14.40 5.92
N LEU A 593 -26.18 14.51 4.62
CA LEU A 593 -26.66 13.56 3.60
C LEU A 593 -25.66 12.43 3.43
N SER A 594 -26.17 11.22 3.59
CA SER A 594 -25.47 9.95 3.52
C SER A 594 -26.30 8.94 2.72
N GLU A 595 -25.78 7.74 2.49
CA GLU A 595 -26.53 6.66 1.83
C GLU A 595 -27.93 6.42 2.46
N GLU A 596 -28.08 6.60 3.77
CA GLU A 596 -29.34 6.37 4.50
C GLU A 596 -30.47 7.34 4.11
N ASN A 597 -30.13 8.53 3.63
CA ASN A 597 -31.06 9.63 3.32
C ASN A 597 -30.77 10.29 1.96
N TRP A 598 -30.00 9.63 1.08
CA TRP A 598 -29.64 10.15 -0.25
C TRP A 598 -30.81 10.15 -1.24
N GLY A 599 -31.55 9.03 -1.26
CA GLY A 599 -32.55 8.74 -2.28
C GLY A 599 -32.09 7.63 -3.22
N GLU A 600 -32.54 7.68 -4.48
CA GLU A 600 -32.01 6.80 -5.53
C GLU A 600 -30.60 7.23 -5.90
N MET A 601 -29.72 6.24 -6.07
CA MET A 601 -28.30 6.41 -6.39
C MET A 601 -28.05 5.93 -7.82
N GLU A 602 -27.27 6.69 -8.58
CA GLU A 602 -26.80 6.31 -9.91
C GLU A 602 -25.33 5.91 -9.81
N LEU A 603 -25.10 4.60 -9.86
CA LEU A 603 -23.78 4.05 -9.66
C LEU A 603 -22.97 4.05 -10.96
N MET A 604 -21.68 4.35 -10.81
CA MET A 604 -20.63 4.03 -11.78
C MET A 604 -19.70 3.03 -11.09
N ARG A 605 -19.62 1.81 -11.64
CA ARG A 605 -19.01 0.65 -10.98
C ARG A 605 -19.82 0.29 -9.71
N TRP A 606 -19.27 0.55 -8.53
CA TRP A 606 -19.92 0.27 -7.24
C TRP A 606 -20.14 1.52 -6.39
N CYS A 607 -19.77 2.70 -6.90
CA CYS A 607 -19.86 3.99 -6.22
C CYS A 607 -20.89 4.89 -6.90
N GLU A 608 -21.51 5.80 -6.14
CA GLU A 608 -22.29 6.90 -6.73
C GLU A 608 -21.41 7.70 -7.70
N SER A 609 -21.92 7.97 -8.90
CA SER A 609 -21.22 8.81 -9.88
C SER A 609 -21.15 10.26 -9.41
N ASP A 610 -20.09 10.96 -9.79
CA ASP A 610 -19.90 12.37 -9.42
C ASP A 610 -20.97 13.25 -10.04
N SER A 611 -21.43 12.93 -11.26
CA SER A 611 -22.53 13.65 -11.92
C SER A 611 -23.86 13.54 -11.15
N ALA A 612 -24.17 12.36 -10.60
CA ALA A 612 -25.35 12.15 -9.76
C ALA A 612 -25.20 12.85 -8.40
N ALA A 613 -24.01 12.76 -7.79
CA ALA A 613 -23.73 13.45 -6.55
C ALA A 613 -23.85 14.99 -6.70
N TYR A 614 -23.36 15.55 -7.80
CA TYR A 614 -23.48 16.99 -8.09
C TYR A 614 -24.93 17.39 -8.41
N SER A 615 -25.67 16.54 -9.12
CA SER A 615 -27.12 16.73 -9.31
C SER A 615 -27.87 16.77 -7.98
N LYS A 616 -27.45 15.95 -7.00
CA LYS A 616 -28.01 15.99 -5.65
C LYS A 616 -27.70 17.31 -4.93
N ILE A 617 -26.50 17.88 -5.12
CA ILE A 617 -26.16 19.18 -4.55
C ILE A 617 -26.98 20.29 -5.19
N ILE A 618 -27.23 20.23 -6.50
CA ILE A 618 -28.13 21.15 -7.19
C ILE A 618 -29.54 21.07 -6.59
N GLU A 619 -30.09 19.87 -6.39
CA GLU A 619 -31.40 19.68 -5.75
C GLU A 619 -31.43 20.33 -4.35
N GLN A 620 -30.40 20.11 -3.54
CA GLN A 620 -30.33 20.68 -2.19
C GLN A 620 -30.19 22.21 -2.21
N TYR A 621 -29.40 22.74 -3.15
CA TYR A 621 -29.27 24.17 -3.37
C TYR A 621 -30.63 24.81 -3.72
N GLU A 622 -31.37 24.23 -4.67
CA GLU A 622 -32.68 24.75 -5.12
C GLU A 622 -33.76 24.69 -4.00
N GLU A 623 -33.61 23.79 -3.03
CA GLU A 623 -34.49 23.68 -1.87
C GLU A 623 -34.17 24.69 -0.74
N GLN A 624 -32.96 25.26 -0.71
CA GLN A 624 -32.57 26.22 0.33
C GLN A 624 -32.94 27.66 -0.03
N GLU A 625 -33.35 28.41 0.99
CA GLU A 625 -33.49 29.87 0.91
C GLU A 625 -32.32 30.54 1.65
N GLY A 626 -31.64 31.49 0.99
CA GLY A 626 -30.53 32.24 1.57
C GLY A 626 -29.17 31.60 1.35
N ASN A 627 -28.18 31.97 2.18
CA ASN A 627 -26.79 31.57 1.97
C ASN A 627 -26.61 30.05 2.17
N PHE A 628 -25.96 29.39 1.22
CA PHE A 628 -25.82 27.94 1.19
C PHE A 628 -24.35 27.51 1.22
N PHE A 629 -24.00 26.62 2.14
CA PHE A 629 -22.69 25.99 2.20
C PHE A 629 -22.85 24.48 2.10
N THR A 630 -22.13 23.85 1.16
CA THR A 630 -22.02 22.39 1.11
C THR A 630 -20.57 21.96 1.17
N PHE A 631 -20.30 20.90 1.93
CA PHE A 631 -19.07 20.12 1.86
C PHE A 631 -19.41 18.69 1.40
N LEU A 632 -19.10 18.38 0.15
CA LEU A 632 -19.33 17.08 -0.49
C LEU A 632 -18.04 16.26 -0.53
N VAL A 633 -18.10 15.02 -0.05
CA VAL A 633 -17.04 14.01 -0.22
C VAL A 633 -17.52 12.96 -1.20
N THR A 634 -16.94 12.91 -2.40
CA THR A 634 -17.40 11.99 -3.46
C THR A 634 -16.90 10.55 -3.24
N MET A 635 -17.28 9.63 -4.12
CA MET A 635 -16.90 8.21 -4.04
C MET A 635 -16.51 7.60 -5.39
N GLN A 636 -16.86 8.21 -6.53
CA GLN A 636 -16.76 7.62 -7.87
C GLN A 636 -15.39 6.99 -8.16
N ASN A 637 -14.32 7.69 -7.80
CA ASN A 637 -12.95 7.30 -8.11
C ASN A 637 -12.32 6.38 -7.05
N HIS A 638 -13.05 5.94 -6.02
CA HIS A 638 -12.51 5.09 -4.97
C HIS A 638 -11.92 3.78 -5.54
N GLY A 639 -10.91 3.23 -4.87
CA GLY A 639 -10.16 2.05 -5.30
C GLY A 639 -10.98 0.77 -5.52
N GLY A 640 -10.35 -0.24 -6.13
CA GLY A 640 -11.02 -1.46 -6.63
C GLY A 640 -10.98 -1.58 -8.15
N TYR A 641 -9.86 -1.13 -8.75
CA TYR A 641 -9.66 -1.03 -10.20
C TYR A 641 -9.25 -2.35 -10.86
N ALA A 642 -8.87 -3.36 -10.08
CA ALA A 642 -8.54 -4.70 -10.61
C ALA A 642 -9.77 -5.50 -11.07
N GLU A 643 -10.99 -5.07 -10.69
CA GLU A 643 -12.23 -5.71 -11.14
C GLU A 643 -12.70 -5.10 -12.47
N GLU A 644 -13.26 -5.95 -13.34
CA GLU A 644 -13.99 -5.51 -14.53
C GLU A 644 -15.45 -5.23 -14.17
N TYR A 645 -15.99 -4.12 -14.67
CA TYR A 645 -17.37 -3.70 -14.42
C TYR A 645 -18.16 -3.68 -15.73
N GLU A 646 -19.33 -4.33 -15.77
CA GLU A 646 -20.15 -4.38 -17.00
C GLU A 646 -20.72 -3.00 -17.38
N ASP A 647 -20.88 -2.10 -16.41
CA ASP A 647 -21.46 -0.76 -16.54
C ASP A 647 -20.42 0.34 -16.79
N PHE A 648 -19.12 0.00 -16.80
CA PHE A 648 -18.05 0.96 -17.05
C PHE A 648 -17.06 0.41 -18.08
N GLN A 649 -16.61 1.26 -19.00
CA GLN A 649 -15.61 0.91 -20.01
C GLN A 649 -14.50 1.95 -19.96
N ASN A 650 -13.26 1.48 -19.92
CA ASN A 650 -12.09 2.36 -19.92
C ASN A 650 -12.06 3.16 -21.24
N THR A 651 -11.79 4.45 -21.12
CA THR A 651 -11.63 5.41 -22.22
C THR A 651 -10.19 5.83 -22.43
N VAL A 652 -9.34 5.59 -21.43
CA VAL A 652 -7.91 5.86 -21.47
C VAL A 652 -7.16 4.58 -21.77
N GLU A 653 -6.29 4.64 -22.78
CA GLU A 653 -5.30 3.63 -23.12
C GLU A 653 -3.90 4.22 -22.84
N LEU A 654 -3.04 3.47 -22.18
CA LEU A 654 -1.67 3.89 -21.87
C LEU A 654 -0.68 3.33 -22.91
N ASP A 655 0.26 4.17 -23.35
CA ASP A 655 1.29 3.85 -24.34
C ASP A 655 2.64 3.54 -23.65
N TYR A 656 2.61 2.56 -22.73
CA TYR A 656 3.80 2.00 -22.09
C TYR A 656 4.10 0.59 -22.65
N GLU A 657 5.33 0.10 -22.45
CA GLU A 657 5.68 -1.28 -22.84
C GLU A 657 4.99 -2.33 -21.95
N THR A 658 4.60 -1.95 -20.73
CA THR A 658 3.88 -2.79 -19.76
C THR A 658 2.42 -2.30 -19.66
N ASP A 659 1.47 -3.24 -19.62
CA ASP A 659 0.06 -2.92 -19.42
C ASP A 659 -0.21 -2.54 -17.95
N TYR A 660 -0.95 -1.44 -17.74
CA TYR A 660 -1.37 -0.96 -16.42
C TYR A 660 -2.91 -0.78 -16.36
N PRO A 661 -3.68 -1.88 -16.35
CA PRO A 661 -5.13 -1.83 -16.45
C PRO A 661 -5.83 -1.13 -15.25
N GLU A 662 -5.24 -1.15 -14.05
CA GLU A 662 -5.79 -0.42 -12.90
C GLU A 662 -5.62 1.09 -13.10
N ALA A 663 -4.46 1.52 -13.58
CA ALA A 663 -4.20 2.91 -13.96
C ALA A 663 -5.13 3.38 -15.08
N GLU A 664 -5.31 2.61 -16.16
CA GLU A 664 -6.25 2.94 -17.25
C GLU A 664 -7.69 3.12 -16.76
N GLN A 665 -8.17 2.22 -15.89
CA GLN A 665 -9.50 2.33 -15.31
C GLN A 665 -9.62 3.58 -14.43
N TYR A 666 -8.64 3.85 -13.58
CA TYR A 666 -8.61 5.06 -12.74
C TYR A 666 -8.58 6.35 -13.56
N LEU A 667 -7.71 6.44 -14.57
CA LEU A 667 -7.61 7.62 -15.42
C LEU A 667 -8.90 7.87 -16.24
N SER A 668 -9.60 6.80 -16.63
CA SER A 668 -10.92 6.91 -17.27
C SER A 668 -11.98 7.50 -16.32
N LEU A 669 -11.91 7.19 -15.02
CA LEU A 669 -12.82 7.75 -14.01
C LEU A 669 -12.51 9.22 -13.71
N LEU A 670 -11.24 9.62 -13.76
CA LEU A 670 -10.85 11.04 -13.66
C LEU A 670 -11.47 11.88 -14.78
N GLN A 671 -11.52 11.37 -16.02
CA GLN A 671 -12.19 12.04 -17.14
C GLN A 671 -13.68 12.29 -16.87
N GLU A 672 -14.38 11.31 -16.28
CA GLU A 672 -15.79 11.48 -15.91
C GLU A 672 -15.97 12.47 -14.75
N SER A 673 -15.03 12.54 -13.82
CA SER A 673 -15.02 13.51 -12.71
C SER A 673 -14.81 14.95 -13.21
N ASP A 674 -13.84 15.15 -14.12
CA ASP A 674 -13.56 16.44 -14.76
C ASP A 674 -14.77 16.95 -15.56
N LYS A 675 -15.39 16.06 -16.33
CA LYS A 675 -16.62 16.33 -17.08
C LYS A 675 -17.81 16.67 -16.16
N ALA A 676 -17.99 15.92 -15.07
CA ALA A 676 -19.06 16.19 -14.11
C ALA A 676 -18.88 17.59 -13.46
N PHE A 677 -17.63 17.98 -13.15
CA PHE A 677 -17.38 19.29 -12.56
C PHE A 677 -17.57 20.42 -13.57
N ARG A 678 -17.20 20.23 -14.85
CA ARG A 678 -17.60 21.15 -15.92
C ARG A 678 -19.11 21.38 -15.92
N ASP A 679 -19.89 20.30 -15.96
CA ASP A 679 -21.36 20.39 -16.04
C ASP A 679 -21.96 21.11 -14.82
N LEU A 680 -21.34 20.94 -13.64
CA LEU A 680 -21.68 21.72 -12.44
C LEU A 680 -21.38 23.21 -12.60
N THR A 681 -20.21 23.57 -13.16
CA THR A 681 -19.87 24.98 -13.43
C THR A 681 -20.82 25.59 -14.47
N GLU A 682 -21.24 24.82 -15.47
CA GLU A 682 -22.22 25.27 -16.47
C GLU A 682 -23.57 25.57 -15.81
N TYR A 683 -24.05 24.73 -14.90
CA TYR A 683 -25.28 25.00 -14.14
C TYR A 683 -25.15 26.30 -13.31
N PHE A 684 -24.12 26.42 -12.48
CA PHE A 684 -23.96 27.58 -11.59
C PHE A 684 -23.58 28.88 -12.33
N SER A 685 -23.13 28.80 -13.58
CA SER A 685 -22.96 29.98 -14.44
C SER A 685 -24.29 30.69 -14.77
N GLN A 686 -25.42 29.99 -14.66
CA GLN A 686 -26.76 30.51 -14.93
C GLN A 686 -27.48 30.99 -13.66
N VAL A 687 -26.87 30.79 -12.49
CA VAL A 687 -27.40 31.22 -11.19
C VAL A 687 -27.09 32.70 -10.97
N GLU A 688 -28.07 33.48 -10.50
CA GLU A 688 -27.90 34.94 -10.28
C GLU A 688 -27.11 35.23 -9.00
N GLU A 689 -27.26 34.40 -7.98
CA GLU A 689 -26.59 34.51 -6.69
C GLU A 689 -25.08 34.26 -6.83
N PRO A 690 -24.22 35.11 -6.20
CA PRO A 690 -22.77 34.90 -6.20
C PRO A 690 -22.39 33.53 -5.65
N THR A 691 -21.87 32.67 -6.52
CA THR A 691 -21.58 31.28 -6.23
C THR A 691 -20.10 30.97 -6.45
N MET A 692 -19.49 30.34 -5.45
CA MET A 692 -18.14 29.79 -5.51
C MET A 692 -18.19 28.27 -5.46
N LEU A 693 -17.58 27.63 -6.46
CA LEU A 693 -17.33 26.20 -6.51
C LEU A 693 -15.86 25.94 -6.18
N VAL A 694 -15.60 25.00 -5.30
CA VAL A 694 -14.25 24.55 -4.96
C VAL A 694 -14.19 23.04 -5.16
N MET A 695 -13.23 22.55 -5.94
CA MET A 695 -12.95 21.12 -6.06
C MET A 695 -11.49 20.85 -5.77
N PHE A 696 -11.21 19.82 -4.97
CA PHE A 696 -9.85 19.39 -4.66
C PHE A 696 -9.77 17.88 -4.43
N GLY A 697 -8.60 17.29 -4.71
CA GLY A 697 -8.34 15.88 -4.43
C GLY A 697 -7.90 15.62 -2.99
N ASP A 698 -8.33 14.51 -2.40
CA ASP A 698 -7.98 14.14 -1.03
C ASP A 698 -6.65 13.38 -0.91
N HIS A 699 -6.32 12.56 -1.92
CA HIS A 699 -5.03 11.89 -2.10
C HIS A 699 -4.86 11.31 -3.51
N LEU A 700 -3.66 10.81 -3.84
CA LEU A 700 -3.45 9.97 -5.02
C LEU A 700 -4.04 8.57 -4.80
N ALA A 701 -4.47 7.93 -5.87
CA ALA A 701 -4.96 6.55 -5.86
C ALA A 701 -3.84 5.52 -5.60
N THR A 702 -4.16 4.38 -5.00
CA THR A 702 -3.23 3.24 -5.00
C THR A 702 -3.36 2.52 -6.35
N LEU A 703 -2.31 2.57 -7.16
CA LEU A 703 -2.21 1.96 -8.50
C LEU A 703 -1.00 1.01 -8.53
N GLU A 704 -0.76 0.39 -9.68
CA GLU A 704 0.42 -0.45 -9.88
C GLU A 704 1.71 0.34 -9.59
N ASN A 705 2.63 -0.22 -8.80
CA ASN A 705 3.91 0.44 -8.53
C ASN A 705 4.68 0.73 -9.81
N GLY A 706 4.64 -0.19 -10.79
CA GLY A 706 5.30 0.00 -12.08
C GLY A 706 4.80 1.25 -12.81
N PHE A 707 3.50 1.52 -12.79
CA PHE A 707 2.94 2.74 -13.38
C PHE A 707 3.48 4.01 -12.69
N TYR A 708 3.59 4.00 -11.36
CA TYR A 708 4.22 5.12 -10.67
C TYR A 708 5.72 5.25 -10.98
N GLU A 709 6.44 4.15 -11.19
CA GLU A 709 7.86 4.18 -11.59
C GLU A 709 8.04 4.76 -12.99
N GLU A 710 7.15 4.43 -13.92
CA GLU A 710 7.07 5.06 -15.24
C GLU A 710 6.79 6.56 -15.13
N LEU A 711 5.81 6.95 -14.29
CA LEU A 711 5.44 8.34 -14.04
C LEU A 711 6.61 9.17 -13.52
N PHE A 712 7.41 8.61 -12.60
CA PHE A 712 8.58 9.28 -12.01
C PHE A 712 9.88 9.04 -12.82
N GLY A 713 9.86 8.14 -13.80
CA GLY A 713 11.02 7.73 -14.61
C GLY A 713 12.13 7.04 -13.83
N LYS A 714 11.83 6.49 -12.63
CA LYS A 714 12.78 5.79 -11.77
C LYS A 714 12.08 4.90 -10.72
N PRO A 715 12.78 3.92 -10.13
CA PRO A 715 12.24 3.11 -9.04
C PRO A 715 11.74 3.96 -7.86
N LEU A 716 10.62 3.59 -7.24
CA LEU A 716 10.04 4.38 -6.15
C LEU A 716 10.96 4.49 -4.93
N GLU A 717 11.86 3.53 -4.75
CA GLU A 717 12.87 3.54 -3.68
C GLU A 717 13.99 4.55 -3.88
N ASP A 718 14.19 5.02 -5.12
CA ASP A 718 15.21 5.98 -5.51
C ASP A 718 14.70 7.44 -5.52
N LEU A 719 13.41 7.66 -5.21
CA LEU A 719 12.85 9.00 -5.08
C LEU A 719 13.53 9.76 -3.94
N ASP A 720 13.99 10.97 -4.23
CA ASP A 720 14.50 11.85 -3.19
C ASP A 720 13.38 12.41 -2.28
N PHE A 721 13.74 13.20 -1.27
CA PHE A 721 12.77 13.76 -0.33
C PHE A 721 11.67 14.58 -1.03
N ARG A 722 12.05 15.39 -2.03
CA ARG A 722 11.15 16.27 -2.76
C ARG A 722 10.26 15.47 -3.71
N GLU A 723 10.84 14.53 -4.44
CA GLU A 723 10.10 13.62 -5.33
C GLU A 723 9.10 12.77 -4.53
N THR A 724 9.49 12.34 -3.32
CA THR A 724 8.57 11.68 -2.38
C THR A 724 7.39 12.59 -1.98
N GLN A 725 7.58 13.91 -1.86
CA GLN A 725 6.47 14.83 -1.57
C GLN A 725 5.47 14.91 -2.73
N MET A 726 5.91 14.75 -3.98
CA MET A 726 5.03 14.82 -5.15
C MET A 726 3.93 13.76 -5.13
N ARG A 727 4.16 12.65 -4.42
CA ARG A 727 3.14 11.61 -4.16
C ARG A 727 2.00 12.06 -3.23
N TYR A 728 2.14 13.23 -2.61
CA TYR A 728 1.19 13.81 -1.66
C TYR A 728 0.68 15.16 -2.16
N ILE A 729 0.71 15.38 -3.48
CA ILE A 729 0.24 16.61 -4.10
C ILE A 729 -1.00 16.30 -4.96
N THR A 730 -2.13 16.95 -4.65
CA THR A 730 -3.36 16.88 -5.44
C THR A 730 -3.72 18.26 -6.01
N PRO A 731 -4.43 18.35 -7.14
CA PRO A 731 -4.88 19.62 -7.67
C PRO A 731 -6.03 20.19 -6.84
N PHE A 732 -6.18 21.51 -6.86
CA PHE A 732 -7.42 22.19 -6.50
C PHE A 732 -7.78 23.27 -7.51
N VAL A 733 -9.08 23.56 -7.60
CA VAL A 733 -9.66 24.61 -8.41
C VAL A 733 -10.75 25.32 -7.63
N ILE A 734 -10.76 26.65 -7.68
CA ILE A 734 -11.86 27.51 -7.26
C ILE A 734 -12.37 28.19 -8.51
N TRP A 735 -13.66 28.08 -8.78
CA TRP A 735 -14.34 28.76 -9.88
C TRP A 735 -15.50 29.59 -9.32
N THR A 736 -15.74 30.76 -9.91
CA THR A 736 -16.84 31.64 -9.50
C THR A 736 -17.71 32.06 -10.69
N ASN A 737 -19.01 32.24 -10.46
CA ASN A 737 -19.91 32.84 -11.46
C ASN A 737 -19.83 34.39 -11.47
N TYR A 738 -18.90 34.96 -10.70
CA TYR A 738 -18.60 36.39 -10.62
C TYR A 738 -17.10 36.64 -10.82
N ASP A 739 -16.76 37.89 -11.13
CA ASP A 739 -15.38 38.36 -11.34
C ASP A 739 -14.52 38.14 -10.09
N ILE A 740 -13.41 37.41 -10.25
CA ILE A 740 -12.38 37.20 -9.22
C ILE A 740 -11.00 37.39 -9.85
N GLU A 741 -10.04 37.88 -9.07
CA GLU A 741 -8.64 37.94 -9.51
C GLU A 741 -8.10 36.52 -9.73
N GLU A 742 -7.83 36.17 -10.98
CA GLU A 742 -7.36 34.84 -11.34
C GLU A 742 -5.95 34.58 -10.81
N GLU A 743 -5.75 33.39 -10.25
CA GLU A 743 -4.46 32.94 -9.73
C GLU A 743 -4.15 31.52 -10.22
N TYR A 744 -2.89 31.29 -10.51
CA TYR A 744 -2.39 30.03 -11.04
C TYR A 744 -1.17 29.60 -10.22
N ASP A 745 -0.89 28.30 -10.21
CA ASP A 745 0.23 27.70 -9.49
C ASP A 745 0.25 28.04 -7.99
N VAL A 746 -0.93 28.22 -7.39
CA VAL A 746 -1.06 28.43 -5.95
C VAL A 746 -0.66 27.14 -5.23
N ILE A 747 0.28 27.20 -4.30
CA ILE A 747 0.69 26.02 -3.54
C ILE A 747 0.30 26.21 -2.08
N MET A 748 -0.36 25.21 -1.48
CA MET A 748 -0.59 25.17 -0.04
C MET A 748 -0.72 23.76 0.50
N SER A 749 -0.57 23.53 1.81
CA SER A 749 -1.12 22.31 2.44
C SER A 749 -2.60 22.46 2.75
N THR A 750 -3.34 21.35 2.82
CA THR A 750 -4.79 21.35 2.97
C THR A 750 -5.28 22.09 4.21
N ASN A 751 -4.49 22.15 5.29
CA ASN A 751 -4.85 22.89 6.50
C ASN A 751 -5.02 24.42 6.30
N TYR A 752 -4.56 24.97 5.18
CA TYR A 752 -4.76 26.39 4.84
C TYR A 752 -5.99 26.62 3.96
N LEU A 753 -6.53 25.58 3.32
CA LEU A 753 -7.54 25.68 2.28
C LEU A 753 -8.81 26.39 2.76
N GLY A 754 -9.33 26.05 3.95
CA GLY A 754 -10.53 26.69 4.50
C GLY A 754 -10.36 28.19 4.72
N SER A 755 -9.20 28.64 5.21
CA SER A 755 -8.90 30.07 5.37
C SER A 755 -8.76 30.78 4.02
N TYR A 756 -8.12 30.13 3.05
CA TYR A 756 -7.97 30.66 1.71
C TYR A 756 -9.32 30.83 0.99
N ILE A 757 -10.20 29.83 1.09
CA ILE A 757 -11.58 29.88 0.58
C ILE A 757 -12.34 31.06 1.17
N LEU A 758 -12.30 31.24 2.50
CA LEU A 758 -13.00 32.35 3.16
C LEU A 758 -12.51 33.71 2.65
N ASN A 759 -11.20 33.87 2.47
CA ASN A 759 -10.64 35.11 1.93
C ASN A 759 -11.03 35.33 0.45
N ALA A 760 -10.97 34.29 -0.38
CA ALA A 760 -11.37 34.35 -1.79
C ALA A 760 -12.87 34.66 -1.95
N ALA A 761 -13.71 34.13 -1.06
CA ALA A 761 -15.16 34.32 -1.05
C ALA A 761 -15.62 35.65 -0.40
N GLY A 762 -14.69 36.47 0.11
CA GLY A 762 -15.01 37.73 0.79
C GLY A 762 -15.72 37.55 2.14
N LEU A 763 -15.53 36.40 2.79
CA LEU A 763 -16.16 36.01 4.05
C LEU A 763 -15.25 36.33 5.24
N GLU A 764 -15.84 36.44 6.44
CA GLU A 764 -15.09 36.71 7.66
C GLU A 764 -14.32 35.48 8.12
N MET A 765 -13.09 35.70 8.61
CA MET A 765 -12.24 34.69 9.21
C MET A 765 -12.16 34.88 10.72
N THR A 766 -12.13 33.78 11.47
CA THR A 766 -11.74 33.77 12.88
C THR A 766 -10.27 34.20 13.05
N PRO A 767 -9.83 34.66 14.24
CA PRO A 767 -8.42 34.96 14.46
C PRO A 767 -7.49 33.77 14.17
N TYR A 768 -7.93 32.53 14.43
CA TYR A 768 -7.19 31.33 14.05
C TYR A 768 -7.01 31.19 12.53
N GLN A 769 -8.08 31.39 11.76
CA GLN A 769 -8.02 31.35 10.30
C GLN A 769 -7.17 32.50 9.71
N GLN A 770 -7.22 33.70 10.31
CA GLN A 770 -6.34 34.81 9.95
C GLN A 770 -4.87 34.48 10.21
N PHE A 771 -4.56 33.87 11.36
CA PHE A 771 -3.21 33.39 11.67
C PHE A 771 -2.72 32.39 10.61
N LEU A 772 -3.56 31.40 10.27
CA LEU A 772 -3.25 30.41 9.24
C LEU A 772 -3.01 31.06 7.88
N TYR A 773 -3.82 32.06 7.50
CA TYR A 773 -3.66 32.79 6.26
C TYR A 773 -2.31 33.56 6.21
N HIS A 774 -1.92 34.24 7.29
CA HIS A 774 -0.61 34.91 7.37
C HIS A 774 0.56 33.92 7.41
N LEU A 775 0.38 32.75 8.04
CA LEU A 775 1.42 31.72 8.09
C LEU A 775 1.66 31.11 6.71
N TRP A 776 0.59 30.86 5.94
CA TRP A 776 0.66 30.33 4.58
C TRP A 776 1.55 31.17 3.66
N GLU A 777 1.51 32.51 3.76
CA GLU A 777 2.35 33.40 2.94
C GLU A 777 3.86 33.16 3.14
N LYS A 778 4.26 32.68 4.33
CA LYS A 778 5.66 32.38 4.67
C LYS A 778 6.01 30.91 4.57
N ILE A 779 5.05 30.04 4.90
CA ILE A 779 5.19 28.58 4.93
C ILE A 779 3.99 27.96 4.21
N PRO A 780 4.01 27.95 2.86
CA PRO A 780 2.88 27.50 2.08
C PRO A 780 2.46 26.06 2.40
N VAL A 781 3.41 25.17 2.68
CA VAL A 781 3.12 23.78 3.03
C VAL A 781 3.64 23.46 4.41
N VAL A 782 2.76 22.95 5.27
CA VAL A 782 3.08 22.25 6.51
C VAL A 782 2.46 20.87 6.41
N ASN A 783 3.29 19.84 6.30
CA ASN A 783 2.81 18.47 6.19
C ASN A 783 3.51 17.57 7.19
N VAL A 784 3.12 16.30 7.16
CA VAL A 784 3.66 15.28 8.03
C VAL A 784 5.20 15.19 7.90
N ARG A 785 5.80 15.31 6.72
CA ARG A 785 7.25 15.13 6.52
C ARG A 785 8.10 16.36 6.77
N GLY A 786 7.53 17.55 6.67
CA GLY A 786 8.25 18.80 6.85
C GLY A 786 7.46 19.99 6.34
N ILE A 787 8.18 20.97 5.79
CA ILE A 787 7.58 22.19 5.24
C ILE A 787 8.10 22.48 3.83
N MET A 788 7.28 23.17 3.03
CA MET A 788 7.77 23.98 1.91
C MET A 788 7.61 25.44 2.31
N ALA A 789 8.68 26.22 2.18
CA ALA A 789 8.69 27.63 2.57
C ALA A 789 8.50 28.58 1.39
N ASP A 790 8.35 29.87 1.68
CA ASP A 790 8.21 30.98 0.71
C ASP A 790 9.38 31.14 -0.28
N ASP A 791 10.53 30.52 0.01
CA ASP A 791 11.67 30.48 -0.92
C ASP A 791 11.62 29.31 -1.91
N GLY A 792 10.56 28.50 -1.86
CA GLY A 792 10.33 27.34 -2.73
C GLY A 792 11.12 26.09 -2.34
N ASN A 793 11.90 26.13 -1.24
CA ASN A 793 12.64 24.98 -0.77
C ASN A 793 11.81 24.11 0.18
N TRP A 794 12.07 22.80 0.10
CA TRP A 794 11.55 21.81 1.02
C TRP A 794 12.55 21.59 2.16
N TYR A 795 12.04 21.57 3.40
CA TYR A 795 12.81 21.33 4.60
C TYR A 795 12.19 20.19 5.41
N GLU A 796 12.99 19.20 5.76
CA GLU A 796 12.61 18.24 6.80
C GLU A 796 12.48 18.92 8.17
N TRP A 797 11.68 18.36 9.08
CA TRP A 797 11.46 18.93 10.42
C TRP A 797 12.74 19.26 11.21
N HIS A 798 13.83 18.52 11.00
CA HIS A 798 15.11 18.75 11.70
C HIS A 798 16.02 19.80 11.03
N GLU A 799 15.68 20.24 9.82
CA GLU A 799 16.46 21.17 9.01
C GLU A 799 15.79 22.54 8.86
N ILE A 800 14.67 22.77 9.55
CA ILE A 800 13.88 24.00 9.44
C ILE A 800 14.74 25.21 9.87
N PRO A 801 14.90 26.23 8.99
CA PRO A 801 15.56 27.48 9.34
C PRO A 801 14.90 28.22 10.50
N GLU A 802 15.70 28.86 11.36
CA GLU A 802 15.23 29.58 12.56
C GLU A 802 14.16 30.65 12.24
N ARG A 803 14.21 31.26 11.05
CA ARG A 803 13.22 32.26 10.60
C ARG A 803 11.78 31.73 10.48
N TYR A 804 11.58 30.42 10.35
CA TYR A 804 10.26 29.78 10.25
C TYR A 804 9.84 29.09 11.55
N ALA A 805 10.77 28.88 12.48
CA ALA A 805 10.54 28.09 13.68
C ALA A 805 9.51 28.76 14.63
N GLU A 806 9.51 30.08 14.71
CA GLU A 806 8.58 30.84 15.56
C GLU A 806 7.12 30.63 15.14
N GLY A 807 6.79 30.88 13.86
CA GLY A 807 5.43 30.70 13.36
C GLY A 807 4.92 29.25 13.46
N LEU A 808 5.80 28.26 13.29
CA LEU A 808 5.43 26.85 13.47
C LEU A 808 5.18 26.49 14.94
N GLU A 809 5.98 27.03 15.86
CA GLU A 809 5.76 26.83 17.30
C GLU A 809 4.48 27.51 17.77
N GLU A 810 4.18 28.72 17.28
CA GLU A 810 2.92 29.41 17.52
C GLU A 810 1.73 28.59 17.01
N TYR A 811 1.81 28.09 15.77
CA TYR A 811 0.77 27.23 15.21
C TYR A 811 0.54 26.00 16.09
N LYS A 812 1.61 25.35 16.54
CA LYS A 812 1.54 24.20 17.45
C LYS A 812 0.89 24.56 18.79
N VAL A 813 1.15 25.75 19.34
CA VAL A 813 0.51 26.27 20.56
C VAL A 813 -0.99 26.48 20.37
N LEU A 814 -1.41 27.09 19.26
CA LEU A 814 -2.81 27.33 18.93
C LEU A 814 -3.57 26.02 18.73
N GLN A 815 -3.03 25.10 17.91
CA GLN A 815 -3.63 23.80 17.67
C GLN A 815 -3.71 22.95 18.96
N TYR A 816 -2.69 22.99 19.83
CA TYR A 816 -2.76 22.30 21.12
C TYR A 816 -3.89 22.82 22.00
N ASN A 817 -4.14 24.15 22.00
CA ASN A 817 -5.27 24.73 22.73
C ASN A 817 -6.62 24.26 22.18
N ASN A 818 -6.73 24.15 20.85
CA ASN A 818 -7.95 23.70 20.18
C ASN A 818 -8.24 22.22 20.45
N VAL A 819 -7.24 21.35 20.25
CA VAL A 819 -7.42 19.91 20.20
C VAL A 819 -7.29 19.25 21.57
N TYR A 820 -6.28 19.63 22.36
CA TYR A 820 -5.89 18.90 23.57
C TYR A 820 -6.27 19.60 24.89
N ASP A 821 -6.19 20.94 24.96
CA ASP A 821 -6.60 21.72 26.16
C ASP A 821 -8.00 22.35 26.02
N ARG A 822 -8.99 21.56 25.59
CA ARG A 822 -10.38 22.02 25.42
C ARG A 822 -10.97 22.69 26.66
N LYS A 823 -10.51 22.30 27.86
CA LYS A 823 -10.99 22.88 29.12
C LYS A 823 -10.59 24.35 29.29
N ASN A 824 -9.42 24.73 28.76
CA ASN A 824 -8.92 26.10 28.80
C ASN A 824 -8.79 26.69 27.39
N ARG A 825 -9.64 26.25 26.46
CA ARG A 825 -9.70 26.76 25.10
C ARG A 825 -10.06 28.24 25.11
N VAL A 826 -9.34 29.03 24.32
CA VAL A 826 -9.59 30.47 24.16
C VAL A 826 -10.64 30.64 23.08
N GLU A 827 -11.93 30.68 23.45
CA GLU A 827 -13.04 30.67 22.49
C GLU A 827 -12.97 31.81 21.45
N GLY A 828 -12.56 33.02 21.85
CA GLY A 828 -12.42 34.17 20.94
C GLY A 828 -11.43 33.95 19.79
N LEU A 829 -10.51 33.00 19.90
CA LEU A 829 -9.58 32.62 18.82
C LEU A 829 -10.30 31.87 17.69
N PHE A 830 -11.41 31.19 17.99
CA PHE A 830 -12.11 30.25 17.11
C PHE A 830 -13.53 30.71 16.75
N ALA A 831 -13.89 31.94 17.09
CA ALA A 831 -15.19 32.55 16.79
C ALA A 831 -15.03 33.81 15.92
N THR A 832 -16.06 34.10 15.11
CA THR A 832 -16.19 35.35 14.36
C THR A 832 -17.09 36.31 15.15
N GLY A 833 -16.70 37.58 15.25
CA GLY A 833 -17.45 38.61 15.99
C GLY A 833 -17.09 38.71 17.49
N GLU A 834 -17.53 39.80 18.13
CA GLU A 834 -17.33 40.04 19.57
C GLU A 834 -18.25 39.13 20.41
N GLU A 835 -17.80 37.93 20.76
CA GLU A 835 -18.27 37.30 22.00
C GLU A 835 -17.37 37.80 23.15
N GLY A 836 -17.83 38.89 23.78
CA GLY A 836 -17.32 39.42 25.05
C GLY A 836 -18.09 38.90 26.26
#